data_AF-A0A9D0P2B2-F1
#
_entry.id   AF-A0A9D0P2B2-F1
#
_cell.length_a   1.000
_cell.length_b   1.000
_cell.length_c   1.000
_cell.angle_alpha   90.00
_cell.angle_beta   90.00
_cell.angle_gamma   90.00
#
_symmetry.space_group_name_H-M   'P 1'
#
loop_
_entity.id
_entity.type
_entity.pdbx_description
1 polymer ?
#
loop_
_entity_poly.entity_id
_entity_poly.type
_entity_poly.pdbx_seq_one_letter_code
_entity_poly.pdbx_strand_id
1 'polypeptide(L)'
;MTTVKEKSWAFTGLKRWKIITTLETQTPLHIGSGEVAEIEINDSQGDRRQVQANAIIRGKDDKPIIPGSTLKGKLRSHFESCLDHSKALERVFGKEYQSDEEQGRGGLAEFHDAVCSYVAPGNSYYPNWNEARNTYIEASTTIDCHTGTAADATLHYNECVPPGTRFLVTVTGAMSDKDAALIVAALQAFGDETNPIHLGAEEANGKGRMGLFGNVEVSCLDHDDIIAWISQGSDARMATDKFKPLGKEKVNDLAKNITTPTATGGAQRQHFGIELKFDGPFLVNDPSKYSKGDGDQPAVHQPLTDRSNNPILPARSFRGAIRAQAERIIRTMGGACCDTQSPCQNSGQLCIACQMFGTTGWKTTLSISDFTYDGEYRPAKTQQFVAIDRFHGGGKDGALFSIKYFERPVLKGGISLKLRNQNADELSWRKGLLALLFRDLQEGDITFGFGANKGYGGVEEACITNADVISTADIEAFRAKCHANHADSWCSPVSKPTNRDDKSSLPSINPATGAGHAFHNPYHFIPIKAPDTSTWLDKHKLATPGSPHSHAYYRSCSDDDKPLHHGRITCKLTAETPLFVGSGDAENQLTDSEAKLKEHYQLNNKLAIPATSLRGLISSLAEAASNSALRVLDNGVLSYRKPASRALRKIGILFKREEQWRLVQMEGNLANAIKLKSAYTNQKMMDFLANKQSWSPEHNVVYYLSADFRPGDVPQETYLAGRICGILRILGGKDGDRKNELENKKHELFIRVDEQYVDTEINRFDYEEYVRQGGIPVSPSAVERYTELADQRSLSQKNSRDLKGDNNCCSDKWLPFHLKGAARYKKEKACLLPLREYDLVYFDSDGTQVTEISFSAIWRDRVADKVHAFFPEELRPFNQKRKWISPAELLFGFVELNDNKDERDHAQAFTGKVRVAAGVLSPDDSIRQGDLQEHEPIMLKALSSPKLPSPALYFKQKSGDHRYIAKPDLKKASHQAQGRKIYLHALRDQKDDVQKLNTKGQPANGNGAHLPWKTADEDERPQLKVRIRPLKPGTSFYFHLDYNNLTEWELGLLCYVLQPSETFRHKLGMGKPIGLGTVKIEIATLQTIDRQKRYREAGANEHRHNGSNWVNESLRDELERLPGTVELSPDRQPEAKLRPDELRQSFIATMDNDIYRAIELLGDPHNIKYPVHYPQVRNKSIEQENFKWFVANDSGSGDQRKGTGIDAKEEPMRSIDQISTTIPTLNRYEWNGD
;
A
#
# COMPACT_ATOMS: atom_id res chain seq x y z
N MET A 1 21.45 56.37 -74.35
CA MET A 1 20.26 55.85 -73.65
C MET A 1 20.71 54.87 -72.60
N THR A 2 20.54 55.30 -71.34
CA THR A 2 20.34 54.50 -70.12
C THR A 2 21.42 53.51 -69.67
N THR A 3 22.37 54.05 -68.92
CA THR A 3 22.91 53.53 -67.65
C THR A 3 22.10 52.40 -67.00
N VAL A 4 22.64 51.17 -67.03
CA VAL A 4 22.48 50.23 -65.92
C VAL A 4 23.73 50.40 -65.07
N LYS A 5 23.61 51.11 -63.94
CA LYS A 5 24.64 51.11 -62.89
C LYS A 5 24.91 49.64 -62.55
N GLU A 6 26.14 49.19 -62.77
CA GLU A 6 26.68 48.04 -62.07
C GLU A 6 26.45 48.31 -60.58
N LYS A 7 25.49 47.60 -59.99
CA LYS A 7 25.44 47.47 -58.54
C LYS A 7 26.68 46.67 -58.18
N SER A 8 27.78 47.35 -57.87
CA SER A 8 28.90 46.73 -57.14
C SER A 8 28.31 46.19 -55.84
N TRP A 9 28.24 44.87 -55.70
CA TRP A 9 27.90 44.26 -54.43
C TRP A 9 29.03 44.59 -53.47
N ALA A 10 28.84 45.60 -52.60
CA ALA A 10 29.81 45.93 -51.58
C ALA A 10 29.82 44.79 -50.54
N PHE A 11 30.80 43.90 -50.65
CA PHE A 11 31.05 42.87 -49.63
C PHE A 11 31.50 43.57 -48.34
N THR A 12 30.76 43.37 -47.25
CA THR A 12 30.93 44.11 -45.98
C THR A 12 32.16 43.71 -45.17
N GLY A 13 33.08 42.92 -45.73
CA GLY A 13 34.25 42.38 -45.03
C GLY A 13 33.94 41.35 -43.93
N LEU A 14 32.67 40.97 -43.75
CA LEU A 14 32.24 39.97 -42.77
C LEU A 14 32.53 38.55 -43.27
N LYS A 15 33.08 37.71 -42.38
CA LYS A 15 33.28 36.28 -42.64
C LYS A 15 31.97 35.52 -42.40
N ARG A 16 31.75 34.44 -43.14
CA ARG A 16 30.67 33.49 -42.83
C ARG A 16 31.22 32.40 -41.92
N TRP A 17 30.57 32.19 -40.79
CA TRP A 17 30.96 31.23 -39.78
C TRP A 17 30.00 30.05 -39.74
N LYS A 18 30.57 28.86 -39.48
CA LYS A 18 29.84 27.63 -39.17
C LYS A 18 30.47 27.07 -37.91
N ILE A 19 29.69 27.05 -36.83
CA ILE A 19 30.11 26.59 -35.51
C ILE A 19 29.27 25.35 -35.18
N ILE A 20 29.93 24.24 -34.91
CA ILE A 20 29.30 22.95 -34.65
C ILE A 20 29.76 22.47 -33.27
N THR A 21 28.84 21.94 -32.48
CA THR A 21 29.19 21.23 -31.24
C THR A 21 28.17 20.15 -30.93
N THR A 22 28.49 19.25 -30.02
CA THR A 22 27.56 18.26 -29.49
C THR A 22 27.27 18.56 -28.03
N LEU A 23 25.99 18.66 -27.67
CA LEU A 23 25.55 18.78 -26.27
C LEU A 23 24.99 17.44 -25.80
N GLU A 24 25.35 17.02 -24.59
CA GLU A 24 24.83 15.80 -23.95
C GLU A 24 23.94 16.14 -22.76
N THR A 25 22.78 15.50 -22.62
CA THR A 25 21.91 15.68 -21.46
C THR A 25 22.55 15.04 -20.22
N GLN A 26 22.90 15.82 -19.21
CA GLN A 26 23.42 15.27 -17.94
C GLN A 26 22.30 14.87 -16.98
N THR A 27 21.13 15.49 -17.14
CA THR A 27 19.90 15.21 -16.38
C THR A 27 18.72 15.09 -17.36
N PRO A 28 17.56 14.58 -16.92
CA PRO A 28 16.39 14.46 -17.79
C PRO A 28 15.99 15.79 -18.42
N LEU A 29 15.66 15.78 -19.72
CA LEU A 29 15.29 16.99 -20.47
C LEU A 29 13.83 16.92 -20.90
N HIS A 30 13.05 17.97 -20.61
CA HIS A 30 11.71 18.17 -21.14
C HIS A 30 11.62 19.54 -21.82
N ILE A 31 11.38 19.55 -23.13
CA ILE A 31 11.06 20.75 -23.91
C ILE A 31 9.70 20.49 -24.54
N GLY A 32 8.65 21.14 -24.01
CA GLY A 32 7.28 20.86 -24.43
C GLY A 32 7.01 21.29 -25.87
N SER A 33 6.23 20.50 -26.61
CA SER A 33 5.66 20.92 -27.91
C SER A 33 4.44 21.84 -27.75
N GLY A 34 3.86 21.90 -26.54
CA GLY A 34 2.56 22.51 -26.28
C GLY A 34 1.38 21.56 -26.50
N GLU A 35 1.64 20.34 -26.96
CA GLU A 35 0.64 19.30 -27.19
C GLU A 35 0.61 18.30 -26.03
N VAL A 36 -0.54 17.63 -25.91
CA VAL A 36 -0.74 16.49 -25.01
C VAL A 36 -0.77 15.23 -25.86
N ALA A 37 0.07 14.26 -25.52
CA ALA A 37 0.08 12.95 -26.15
C ALA A 37 -0.67 11.93 -25.28
N GLU A 38 -1.47 11.08 -25.90
CA GLU A 38 -1.99 9.87 -25.26
C GLU A 38 -0.90 8.81 -25.25
N ILE A 39 -0.47 8.41 -24.06
CA ILE A 39 0.60 7.45 -23.86
C ILE A 39 0.11 6.34 -22.93
N GLU A 40 0.33 5.10 -23.35
CA GLU A 40 0.05 3.92 -22.51
C GLU A 40 1.11 3.83 -21.40
N ILE A 41 0.65 3.76 -20.16
CA ILE A 41 1.51 3.56 -18.98
C ILE A 41 1.03 2.36 -18.16
N ASN A 42 1.92 1.82 -17.34
CA ASN A 42 1.55 0.95 -16.24
C ASN A 42 1.18 1.80 -15.02
N ASP A 43 -0.01 1.59 -14.48
CA ASP A 43 -0.46 2.28 -13.28
C ASP A 43 0.05 1.61 -11.98
N SER A 44 -0.30 2.20 -10.84
CA SER A 44 0.08 1.69 -9.50
C SER A 44 -0.48 0.31 -9.15
N GLN A 45 -1.40 -0.24 -9.97
CA GLN A 45 -1.97 -1.58 -9.86
C GLN A 45 -1.41 -2.51 -10.94
N GLY A 46 -0.52 -2.04 -11.82
CA GLY A 46 0.07 -2.74 -12.95
C GLY A 46 -0.89 -2.94 -14.12
N ASP A 47 -2.00 -2.21 -14.17
CA ASP A 47 -2.91 -2.14 -15.30
C ASP A 47 -2.35 -1.17 -16.35
N ARG A 48 -2.49 -1.54 -17.63
CA ARG A 48 -2.17 -0.66 -18.75
C ARG A 48 -3.32 0.30 -18.93
N ARG A 49 -3.03 1.61 -18.87
CA ARG A 49 -4.02 2.65 -19.12
C ARG A 49 -3.44 3.76 -19.98
N GLN A 50 -4.30 4.37 -20.79
CA GLN A 50 -3.96 5.57 -21.54
C GLN A 50 -3.99 6.78 -20.60
N VAL A 51 -2.93 7.57 -20.63
CA VAL A 51 -2.87 8.85 -19.92
C VAL A 51 -2.50 9.98 -20.86
N GLN A 52 -2.99 11.16 -20.51
CA GLN A 52 -2.61 12.41 -21.16
C GLN A 52 -1.30 12.91 -20.56
N ALA A 53 -0.23 12.88 -21.35
CA ALA A 53 1.09 13.34 -20.97
C ALA A 53 1.50 14.58 -21.76
N ASN A 54 2.14 15.55 -21.09
CA ASN A 54 2.73 16.69 -21.77
C ASN A 54 3.88 16.21 -22.67
N ALA A 55 3.71 16.37 -23.99
CA ALA A 55 4.62 15.81 -24.98
C ALA A 55 5.85 16.69 -25.19
N ILE A 56 6.99 16.06 -25.53
CA ILE A 56 8.18 16.80 -25.95
C ILE A 56 8.08 17.24 -27.42
N ILE A 57 8.84 18.29 -27.78
CA ILE A 57 9.04 18.67 -29.18
C ILE A 57 9.92 17.66 -29.91
N ARG A 58 9.54 17.37 -31.15
CA ARG A 58 10.14 16.34 -32.00
C ARG A 58 10.41 16.84 -33.41
N GLY A 59 11.45 16.31 -34.02
CA GLY A 59 11.83 16.57 -35.39
C GLY A 59 11.02 15.73 -36.39
N LYS A 60 11.32 15.92 -37.68
CA LYS A 60 10.68 15.17 -38.78
C LYS A 60 10.94 13.65 -38.72
N ASP A 61 11.99 13.23 -38.05
CA ASP A 61 12.34 11.81 -37.84
C ASP A 61 11.75 11.24 -36.54
N ASP A 62 10.78 11.93 -35.93
CA ASP A 62 10.12 11.60 -34.66
C ASP A 62 11.08 11.48 -33.46
N LYS A 63 12.29 12.04 -33.58
CA LYS A 63 13.26 12.10 -32.48
C LYS A 63 13.14 13.41 -31.70
N PRO A 64 13.56 13.43 -30.43
CA PRO A 64 13.69 14.68 -29.69
C PRO A 64 14.55 15.70 -30.44
N ILE A 65 14.17 16.97 -30.42
CA ILE A 65 15.00 18.08 -30.93
C ILE A 65 15.09 19.18 -29.89
N ILE A 66 16.16 19.99 -29.96
CA ILE A 66 16.23 21.25 -29.22
C ILE A 66 16.01 22.38 -30.23
N PRO A 67 14.88 23.12 -30.16
CA PRO A 67 14.63 24.20 -31.10
C PRO A 67 15.74 25.25 -31.05
N GLY A 68 16.14 25.76 -32.21
CA GLY A 68 17.16 26.81 -32.32
C GLY A 68 16.76 28.08 -31.55
N SER A 69 15.45 28.36 -31.48
CA SER A 69 14.89 29.44 -30.65
C SER A 69 15.11 29.23 -29.15
N THR A 70 14.98 27.99 -28.66
CA THR A 70 15.22 27.63 -27.25
C THR A 70 16.69 27.79 -26.90
N LEU A 71 17.59 27.29 -27.77
CA LEU A 71 19.03 27.42 -27.59
C LEU A 71 19.47 28.89 -27.62
N LYS A 72 19.00 29.64 -28.61
CA LYS A 72 19.25 31.07 -28.78
C LYS A 72 18.82 31.87 -27.55
N GLY A 73 17.59 31.67 -27.08
CA GLY A 73 17.05 32.38 -25.92
C GLY A 73 17.80 32.06 -24.63
N LYS A 74 18.16 30.80 -24.42
CA LYS A 74 18.90 30.38 -23.22
C LYS A 74 20.34 30.88 -23.19
N LEU A 75 21.04 30.82 -24.32
CA LEU A 75 22.39 31.38 -24.43
C LEU A 75 22.36 32.90 -24.24
N ARG A 76 21.44 33.60 -24.90
CA ARG A 76 21.27 35.05 -24.70
C ARG A 76 21.07 35.39 -23.22
N SER A 77 20.14 34.73 -22.55
CA SER A 77 19.85 34.96 -21.13
C SER A 77 21.04 34.65 -20.21
N HIS A 78 21.85 33.63 -20.53
CA HIS A 78 23.07 33.32 -19.79
C HIS A 78 24.09 34.47 -19.92
N PHE A 79 24.30 35.00 -21.12
CA PHE A 79 25.26 36.09 -21.33
C PHE A 79 24.77 37.45 -20.84
N GLU A 80 23.48 37.74 -20.89
CA GLU A 80 22.89 38.93 -20.24
C GLU A 80 23.19 38.94 -18.73
N SER A 81 23.39 37.76 -18.10
CA SER A 81 23.76 37.66 -16.69
C SER A 81 25.26 37.74 -16.41
N CYS A 82 26.11 37.66 -17.44
CA CYS A 82 27.57 37.54 -17.30
C CYS A 82 28.37 38.65 -18.01
N LEU A 83 27.79 39.36 -18.98
CA LEU A 83 28.46 40.39 -19.78
C LEU A 83 27.76 41.74 -19.72
N ASP A 84 28.54 42.81 -19.57
CA ASP A 84 28.08 44.20 -19.59
C ASP A 84 28.01 44.76 -21.04
N HIS A 85 27.58 43.93 -22.00
CA HIS A 85 27.71 44.19 -23.44
C HIS A 85 26.37 44.07 -24.19
N SER A 86 25.33 44.79 -23.72
CA SER A 86 23.97 44.74 -24.29
C SER A 86 23.94 44.95 -25.82
N LYS A 87 24.74 45.88 -26.35
CA LYS A 87 24.81 46.17 -27.80
C LYS A 87 25.40 45.03 -28.64
N ALA A 88 26.36 44.27 -28.10
CA ALA A 88 26.94 43.13 -28.82
C ALA A 88 25.96 41.94 -28.82
N LEU A 89 25.27 41.72 -27.69
CA LEU A 89 24.23 40.70 -27.58
C LEU A 89 23.03 41.00 -28.50
N GLU A 90 22.58 42.25 -28.58
CA GLU A 90 21.55 42.67 -29.53
C GLU A 90 21.99 42.49 -30.99
N ARG A 91 23.26 42.73 -31.32
CA ARG A 91 23.77 42.52 -32.69
C ARG A 91 23.82 41.03 -33.06
N VAL A 92 24.30 40.17 -32.16
CA VAL A 92 24.47 38.74 -32.43
C VAL A 92 23.15 37.97 -32.34
N PHE A 93 22.35 38.23 -31.31
CA PHE A 93 21.09 37.53 -31.03
C PHE A 93 19.84 38.28 -31.54
N GLY A 94 19.92 39.56 -31.88
CA GLY A 94 18.80 40.39 -32.36
C GLY A 94 18.15 41.24 -31.26
N LYS A 95 17.39 42.27 -31.65
CA LYS A 95 16.64 43.16 -30.72
C LYS A 95 15.17 42.71 -30.61
N GLU A 96 14.63 42.62 -29.39
CA GLU A 96 13.20 42.32 -29.17
C GLU A 96 12.31 43.55 -29.42
N TYR A 97 11.03 43.32 -29.71
CA TYR A 97 10.01 44.37 -29.84
C TYR A 97 9.79 45.06 -28.49
N GLN A 98 9.94 46.39 -28.43
CA GLN A 98 9.61 47.18 -27.24
C GLN A 98 8.25 47.90 -27.37
N SER A 99 7.69 47.99 -28.57
CA SER A 99 6.32 48.44 -28.85
C SER A 99 5.88 47.99 -30.26
N ASP A 100 4.59 48.07 -30.58
CA ASP A 100 4.03 47.75 -31.91
C ASP A 100 4.55 48.66 -33.05
N GLU A 101 5.28 49.74 -32.72
CA GLU A 101 5.79 50.73 -33.67
C GLU A 101 7.29 50.56 -34.03
N GLU A 102 8.07 49.77 -33.28
CA GLU A 102 9.48 49.47 -33.62
C GLU A 102 9.60 48.14 -34.40
N GLN A 103 10.19 48.17 -35.60
CA GLN A 103 10.53 46.94 -36.34
C GLN A 103 11.73 46.23 -35.70
N GLY A 104 11.51 45.04 -35.14
CA GLY A 104 12.58 44.18 -34.63
C GLY A 104 13.64 43.86 -35.70
N ARG A 105 14.91 43.78 -35.28
CA ARG A 105 16.05 43.43 -36.17
C ARG A 105 16.55 42.02 -35.87
N GLY A 106 16.64 41.19 -36.91
CA GLY A 106 17.26 39.86 -36.83
C GLY A 106 18.74 39.95 -36.44
N GLY A 107 19.20 39.03 -35.59
CA GLY A 107 20.61 38.94 -35.19
C GLY A 107 21.51 38.40 -36.29
N LEU A 108 22.83 38.62 -36.16
CA LEU A 108 23.83 38.11 -37.11
C LEU A 108 24.03 36.58 -37.06
N ALA A 109 23.62 35.93 -35.97
CA ALA A 109 23.72 34.49 -35.77
C ALA A 109 22.38 33.77 -35.98
N GLU A 110 22.42 32.73 -36.80
CA GLU A 110 21.35 31.80 -37.11
C GLU A 110 21.55 30.50 -36.32
N PHE A 111 20.65 30.24 -35.38
CA PHE A 111 20.66 29.03 -34.57
C PHE A 111 19.76 27.99 -35.23
N HIS A 112 20.34 26.88 -35.66
CA HIS A 112 19.59 25.75 -36.23
C HIS A 112 18.99 24.91 -35.10
N ASP A 113 17.92 24.18 -35.40
CA ASP A 113 17.39 23.17 -34.48
C ASP A 113 18.46 22.10 -34.23
N ALA A 114 18.77 21.85 -32.96
CA ALA A 114 19.75 20.85 -32.61
C ALA A 114 19.13 19.45 -32.77
N VAL A 115 19.66 18.70 -33.71
CA VAL A 115 19.14 17.38 -34.09
C VAL A 115 19.72 16.32 -33.14
N CYS A 116 18.90 15.38 -32.68
CA CYS A 116 19.38 14.26 -31.88
C CYS A 116 20.32 13.38 -32.71
N SER A 117 21.60 13.36 -32.35
CA SER A 117 22.64 12.56 -33.02
C SER A 117 22.82 11.19 -32.39
N TYR A 118 22.51 11.06 -31.10
CA TYR A 118 22.56 9.81 -30.36
C TYR A 118 21.53 9.83 -29.24
N VAL A 119 20.69 8.80 -29.19
CA VAL A 119 19.78 8.57 -28.08
C VAL A 119 20.47 7.64 -27.08
N ALA A 120 20.49 8.03 -25.81
CA ALA A 120 20.94 7.10 -24.78
C ALA A 120 20.02 5.88 -24.73
N PRO A 121 20.56 4.65 -24.63
CA PRO A 121 19.73 3.46 -24.54
C PRO A 121 18.83 3.56 -23.31
N GLY A 122 17.51 3.54 -23.55
CA GLY A 122 16.56 3.36 -22.47
C GLY A 122 16.37 1.88 -22.20
N ASN A 123 16.56 1.52 -20.95
CA ASN A 123 16.37 0.17 -20.44
C ASN A 123 15.36 0.27 -19.28
N SER A 124 15.02 -0.87 -18.67
CA SER A 124 14.10 -1.07 -17.53
C SER A 124 14.25 -0.13 -16.32
N TYR A 125 15.24 0.76 -16.31
CA TYR A 125 15.51 1.72 -15.24
C TYR A 125 14.55 2.91 -15.24
N TYR A 126 14.17 3.46 -16.40
CA TYR A 126 13.32 4.65 -16.49
C TYR A 126 11.84 4.29 -16.48
N PRO A 127 11.00 5.06 -15.76
CA PRO A 127 9.60 4.72 -15.60
C PRO A 127 8.83 4.86 -16.92
N ASN A 128 8.09 3.80 -17.29
CA ASN A 128 7.27 3.75 -18.51
C ASN A 128 8.07 4.16 -19.76
N TRP A 129 9.24 3.53 -19.97
CA TRP A 129 10.06 3.73 -21.16
C TRP A 129 9.27 3.40 -22.44
N ASN A 130 9.33 4.29 -23.43
CA ASN A 130 8.72 4.10 -24.74
C ASN A 130 9.81 3.96 -25.81
N GLU A 131 9.97 2.74 -26.35
CA GLU A 131 11.01 2.41 -27.32
C GLU A 131 10.83 3.14 -28.66
N ALA A 132 9.59 3.28 -29.15
CA ALA A 132 9.32 3.99 -30.39
C ALA A 132 9.71 5.47 -30.28
N ARG A 133 9.43 6.04 -29.11
CA ARG A 133 9.59 7.46 -28.83
C ARG A 133 10.95 7.83 -28.24
N ASN A 134 11.73 6.86 -27.78
CA ASN A 134 13.03 7.05 -27.12
C ASN A 134 12.98 8.00 -25.91
N THR A 135 11.87 7.94 -25.19
CA THR A 135 11.54 8.79 -24.03
C THR A 135 10.90 7.95 -22.94
N TYR A 136 10.72 8.54 -21.77
CA TYR A 136 10.03 7.89 -20.65
C TYR A 136 9.04 8.85 -20.00
N ILE A 137 8.09 8.32 -19.23
CA ILE A 137 7.02 9.11 -18.61
C ILE A 137 7.27 9.23 -17.12
N GLU A 138 7.50 10.46 -16.68
CA GLU A 138 7.49 10.79 -15.26
C GLU A 138 6.09 11.17 -14.81
N ALA A 139 5.63 10.51 -13.74
CA ALA A 139 4.41 10.86 -13.03
C ALA A 139 4.75 11.68 -11.79
N SER A 140 3.89 12.64 -11.48
CA SER A 140 4.04 13.48 -10.30
C SER A 140 2.69 13.81 -9.69
N THR A 141 2.64 13.97 -8.38
CA THR A 141 1.42 14.32 -7.63
C THR A 141 1.75 15.39 -6.59
N THR A 142 0.75 16.20 -6.23
CA THR A 142 0.86 17.20 -5.16
C THR A 142 0.34 16.60 -3.86
N ILE A 143 0.93 16.97 -2.72
CA ILE A 143 0.42 16.56 -1.40
C ILE A 143 -0.59 17.61 -0.93
N ASP A 144 -1.77 17.18 -0.49
CA ASP A 144 -2.74 18.02 0.20
C ASP A 144 -2.20 18.39 1.59
N CYS A 145 -2.07 19.69 1.83
CA CYS A 145 -1.47 20.20 3.06
C CYS A 145 -2.33 19.96 4.31
N HIS A 146 -3.65 19.76 4.17
CA HIS A 146 -4.55 19.57 5.30
C HIS A 146 -4.70 18.09 5.68
N THR A 147 -4.80 17.18 4.72
CA THR A 147 -4.97 15.73 4.97
C THR A 147 -3.64 14.97 5.01
N GLY A 148 -2.58 15.56 4.46
CA GLY A 148 -1.26 14.92 4.34
C GLY A 148 -1.22 13.78 3.32
N THR A 149 -2.19 13.70 2.41
CA THR A 149 -2.28 12.66 1.36
C THR A 149 -2.01 13.24 -0.03
N ALA A 150 -1.97 12.42 -1.08
CA ALA A 150 -1.96 12.93 -2.45
C ALA A 150 -3.25 13.73 -2.70
N ALA A 151 -3.14 14.89 -3.33
CA ALA A 151 -4.25 15.76 -3.68
C ALA A 151 -4.98 15.24 -4.92
N ASP A 152 -6.31 15.24 -4.86
CA ASP A 152 -7.18 14.70 -5.90
C ASP A 152 -6.92 15.38 -7.26
N ALA A 153 -6.93 14.57 -8.33
CA ALA A 153 -6.76 15.02 -9.72
C ALA A 153 -5.47 15.83 -10.02
N THR A 154 -4.46 15.79 -9.15
CA THR A 154 -3.17 16.50 -9.36
C THR A 154 -2.08 15.65 -9.98
N LEU A 155 -2.42 14.47 -10.52
CA LEU A 155 -1.44 13.60 -11.17
C LEU A 155 -1.08 14.15 -12.55
N HIS A 156 0.17 14.62 -12.70
CA HIS A 156 0.69 15.13 -13.97
C HIS A 156 1.72 14.17 -14.56
N TYR A 157 1.58 13.89 -15.85
CA TYR A 157 2.49 13.06 -16.63
C TYR A 157 3.30 13.92 -17.60
N ASN A 158 4.63 13.81 -17.54
CA ASN A 158 5.54 14.55 -18.42
C ASN A 158 6.43 13.58 -19.18
N GLU A 159 6.43 13.70 -20.51
CA GLU A 159 7.37 12.97 -21.36
C GLU A 159 8.78 13.54 -21.20
N CYS A 160 9.78 12.70 -20.95
CA CYS A 160 11.15 13.15 -20.69
C CYS A 160 12.17 12.44 -21.60
N VAL A 161 13.16 13.20 -22.07
CA VAL A 161 14.35 12.68 -22.75
C VAL A 161 15.35 12.21 -21.69
N PRO A 162 15.90 10.98 -21.81
CA PRO A 162 16.84 10.46 -20.82
C PRO A 162 18.18 11.21 -20.84
N PRO A 163 18.90 11.26 -19.69
CA PRO A 163 20.31 11.64 -19.64
C PRO A 163 21.17 10.81 -20.62
N GLY A 164 22.30 11.35 -21.07
CA GLY A 164 23.22 10.75 -22.05
C GLY A 164 22.80 10.93 -23.52
N THR A 165 21.64 11.55 -23.79
CA THR A 165 21.18 11.84 -25.15
C THR A 165 21.95 13.03 -25.71
N ARG A 166 22.41 12.92 -26.96
CA ARG A 166 23.29 13.91 -27.59
C ARG A 166 22.59 14.63 -28.72
N PHE A 167 22.79 15.94 -28.77
CA PHE A 167 22.21 16.86 -29.74
C PHE A 167 23.31 17.60 -30.49
N LEU A 168 23.28 17.50 -31.81
CA LEU A 168 24.19 18.23 -32.69
C LEU A 168 23.69 19.67 -32.86
N VAL A 169 24.43 20.62 -32.30
CA VAL A 169 24.17 22.05 -32.42
C VAL A 169 24.94 22.60 -33.60
N THR A 170 24.25 23.35 -34.46
CA THR A 170 24.86 24.11 -35.56
C THR A 170 24.44 25.57 -35.47
N VAL A 171 25.42 26.48 -35.50
CA VAL A 171 25.19 27.92 -35.58
C VAL A 171 25.91 28.46 -36.82
N THR A 172 25.20 29.22 -37.65
CA THR A 172 25.76 29.89 -38.82
C THR A 172 25.59 31.40 -38.72
N GLY A 173 26.35 32.18 -39.48
CA GLY A 173 26.09 33.61 -39.57
C GLY A 173 27.21 34.39 -40.25
N ALA A 174 26.86 35.57 -40.76
CA ALA A 174 27.82 36.52 -41.32
C ALA A 174 28.20 37.52 -40.22
N MET A 175 29.38 37.34 -39.63
CA MET A 175 29.74 38.03 -38.38
C MET A 175 31.23 38.34 -38.29
N SER A 176 31.58 39.30 -37.44
CA SER A 176 32.99 39.64 -37.16
C SER A 176 33.65 38.55 -36.32
N ASP A 177 34.99 38.48 -36.31
CA ASP A 177 35.74 37.54 -35.47
C ASP A 177 35.37 37.67 -33.98
N LYS A 178 35.08 38.90 -33.50
CA LYS A 178 34.65 39.17 -32.13
C LYS A 178 33.24 38.64 -31.82
N ASP A 179 32.33 38.72 -32.78
CA ASP A 179 30.97 38.21 -32.64
C ASP A 179 30.93 36.67 -32.70
N ALA A 180 31.77 36.07 -33.55
CA ALA A 180 31.94 34.61 -33.61
C ALA A 180 32.58 34.07 -32.33
N ALA A 181 33.58 34.77 -31.79
CA ALA A 181 34.17 34.45 -30.49
C ALA A 181 33.11 34.37 -29.38
N LEU A 182 32.09 35.24 -29.41
CA LEU A 182 31.03 35.28 -28.39
C LEU A 182 30.19 34.01 -28.42
N ILE A 183 29.86 33.51 -29.62
CA ILE A 183 29.13 32.25 -29.78
C ILE A 183 30.00 31.05 -29.37
N VAL A 184 31.30 31.06 -29.70
CA VAL A 184 32.21 29.96 -29.30
C VAL A 184 32.33 29.89 -27.78
N ALA A 185 32.56 31.03 -27.11
CA ALA A 185 32.57 31.11 -25.65
C ALA A 185 31.23 30.67 -25.06
N ALA A 186 30.11 31.01 -25.71
CA ALA A 186 28.77 30.59 -25.31
C ALA A 186 28.55 29.09 -25.34
N LEU A 187 29.04 28.43 -26.38
CA LEU A 187 28.93 26.99 -26.49
C LEU A 187 29.91 26.26 -25.56
N GLN A 188 31.10 26.84 -25.34
CA GLN A 188 32.08 26.30 -24.38
C GLN A 188 31.60 26.37 -22.93
N ALA A 189 30.74 27.34 -22.57
CA ALA A 189 30.16 27.46 -21.23
C ALA A 189 29.28 26.25 -20.82
N PHE A 190 28.80 25.44 -21.77
CA PHE A 190 28.16 24.15 -21.44
C PHE A 190 29.14 23.13 -20.83
N GLY A 191 30.44 23.34 -20.96
CA GLY A 191 31.47 22.53 -20.30
C GLY A 191 31.85 23.01 -18.90
N ASP A 192 31.29 24.14 -18.43
CA ASP A 192 31.55 24.65 -17.09
C ASP A 192 30.70 23.92 -16.03
N GLU A 193 31.36 23.10 -15.20
CA GLU A 193 30.71 22.37 -14.12
C GLU A 193 30.29 23.27 -12.95
N THR A 194 30.88 24.47 -12.82
CA THR A 194 30.60 25.41 -11.73
C THR A 194 29.32 26.21 -11.96
N ASN A 195 28.99 26.51 -13.22
CA ASN A 195 27.76 27.21 -13.59
C ASN A 195 27.01 26.49 -14.74
N PRO A 196 26.47 25.30 -14.50
CA PRO A 196 25.89 24.48 -15.55
C PRO A 196 24.64 25.13 -16.18
N ILE A 197 24.59 25.09 -17.51
CA ILE A 197 23.47 25.62 -18.30
C ILE A 197 22.37 24.56 -18.40
N HIS A 198 21.12 24.99 -18.17
CA HIS A 198 19.94 24.14 -18.22
C HIS A 198 18.99 24.59 -19.33
N LEU A 199 18.45 23.62 -20.08
CA LEU A 199 17.47 23.81 -21.14
C LEU A 199 16.11 23.23 -20.75
N GLY A 200 15.02 23.79 -21.29
CA GLY A 200 13.67 23.26 -21.07
C GLY A 200 13.03 23.59 -19.72
N ALA A 201 12.02 22.79 -19.35
CA ALA A 201 11.21 22.94 -18.16
C ALA A 201 11.87 22.34 -16.91
N GLU A 202 11.37 22.72 -15.73
CA GLU A 202 11.81 22.18 -14.44
C GLU A 202 13.31 22.32 -14.12
N GLU A 203 14.01 23.31 -14.70
CA GLU A 203 15.40 23.71 -14.34
C GLU A 203 15.59 23.86 -12.81
N ALA A 204 14.54 24.31 -12.13
CA ALA A 204 14.51 24.44 -10.68
C ALA A 204 14.63 23.11 -9.93
N ASN A 205 14.24 21.99 -10.54
CA ASN A 205 14.42 20.64 -10.00
C ASN A 205 15.68 19.98 -10.59
N GLY A 206 16.62 20.77 -11.13
CA GLY A 206 17.88 20.27 -11.68
C GLY A 206 17.75 19.64 -13.07
N LYS A 207 16.57 19.69 -13.71
CA LYS A 207 16.35 19.10 -15.03
C LYS A 207 16.92 19.93 -16.16
N GLY A 208 17.24 19.24 -17.26
CA GLY A 208 17.71 19.81 -18.50
C GLY A 208 19.13 20.35 -18.45
N ARG A 209 19.92 19.97 -17.43
CA ARG A 209 21.36 20.22 -17.36
C ARG A 209 22.03 19.62 -18.60
N MET A 210 22.77 20.44 -19.33
CA MET A 210 23.50 20.03 -20.52
C MET A 210 25.00 20.10 -20.26
N GLY A 211 25.73 19.12 -20.79
CA GLY A 211 27.18 19.10 -20.84
C GLY A 211 27.69 19.24 -22.28
N LEU A 212 28.91 19.73 -22.44
CA LEU A 212 29.60 19.72 -23.72
C LEU A 212 30.19 18.32 -23.99
N PHE A 213 29.84 17.70 -25.10
CA PHE A 213 30.41 16.43 -25.53
C PHE A 213 31.42 16.66 -26.66
N GLY A 214 32.70 16.55 -26.35
CA GLY A 214 33.79 16.84 -27.30
C GLY A 214 34.19 18.31 -27.32
N ASN A 215 34.64 18.80 -28.47
CA ASN A 215 35.10 20.18 -28.65
C ASN A 215 34.15 20.97 -29.57
N VAL A 216 34.16 22.29 -29.43
CA VAL A 216 33.50 23.17 -30.40
C VAL A 216 34.34 23.22 -31.67
N GLU A 217 33.74 22.84 -32.79
CA GLU A 217 34.35 22.89 -34.12
C GLU A 217 33.93 24.17 -34.82
N VAL A 218 34.91 24.92 -35.36
CA VAL A 218 34.66 26.19 -36.02
C VAL A 218 35.26 26.13 -37.41
N SER A 219 34.45 26.47 -38.40
CA SER A 219 34.91 26.70 -39.76
C SER A 219 34.47 28.07 -40.24
N CYS A 220 35.25 28.69 -41.12
CA CYS A 220 34.89 29.97 -41.71
C CYS A 220 35.10 29.99 -43.23
N LEU A 221 34.40 30.90 -43.88
CA LEU A 221 34.64 31.37 -45.24
C LEU A 221 34.97 32.85 -45.16
N ASP A 222 36.16 33.22 -45.64
CA ASP A 222 36.57 34.60 -45.77
C ASP A 222 36.18 35.19 -47.14
N HIS A 223 36.60 36.42 -47.38
CA HIS A 223 36.27 37.15 -48.60
C HIS A 223 36.80 36.45 -49.87
N ASP A 224 38.06 36.01 -49.82
CA ASP A 224 38.72 35.38 -50.96
C ASP A 224 38.07 34.02 -51.28
N ASP A 225 37.68 33.28 -50.24
CA ASP A 225 36.98 32.00 -50.37
C ASP A 225 35.58 32.15 -50.99
N ILE A 226 34.86 33.22 -50.65
CA ILE A 226 33.53 33.49 -51.21
C ILE A 226 33.63 33.92 -52.67
N ILE A 227 34.61 34.77 -53.02
CA ILE A 227 34.87 35.14 -54.42
C ILE A 227 35.27 33.90 -55.23
N ALA A 228 36.19 33.08 -54.71
CA ALA A 228 36.60 31.84 -55.37
C ALA A 228 35.43 30.88 -55.60
N TRP A 229 34.47 30.83 -54.68
CA TRP A 229 33.25 30.04 -54.84
C TRP A 229 32.31 30.62 -55.91
N ILE A 230 32.02 31.93 -55.88
CA ILE A 230 31.14 32.60 -56.86
C ILE A 230 31.72 32.51 -58.28
N SER A 231 33.05 32.59 -58.41
CA SER A 231 33.75 32.54 -59.69
C SER A 231 33.81 31.14 -60.34
N GLN A 232 33.39 30.07 -59.66
CA GLN A 232 33.47 28.69 -60.17
C GLN A 232 32.31 28.26 -61.10
N GLY A 233 31.28 29.10 -61.31
CA GLY A 233 30.16 28.77 -62.21
C GLY A 233 29.24 27.64 -61.71
N SER A 234 28.22 27.29 -62.49
CA SER A 234 27.03 26.48 -62.12
C SER A 234 27.25 25.04 -61.61
N ASP A 235 28.50 24.57 -61.51
CA ASP A 235 28.84 23.24 -60.98
C ASP A 235 29.11 23.21 -59.45
N ALA A 236 29.15 24.38 -58.78
CA ALA A 236 29.34 24.45 -57.33
C ALA A 236 28.01 24.19 -56.58
N ARG A 237 27.86 23.00 -55.98
CA ARG A 237 26.61 22.53 -55.35
C ARG A 237 26.13 23.38 -54.17
N MET A 238 26.99 23.79 -53.22
CA MET A 238 26.67 24.74 -52.13
C MET A 238 27.91 25.48 -51.60
N ALA A 239 27.78 26.74 -51.15
CA ALA A 239 28.87 27.50 -50.50
C ALA A 239 29.44 26.80 -49.25
N THR A 240 28.62 25.99 -48.59
CA THR A 240 28.95 25.25 -47.36
C THR A 240 30.10 24.25 -47.53
N ASP A 241 30.39 23.82 -48.75
CA ASP A 241 31.40 22.80 -49.05
C ASP A 241 32.83 23.37 -49.08
N LYS A 242 32.98 24.70 -49.01
CA LYS A 242 34.26 25.40 -49.05
C LYS A 242 34.72 25.92 -47.69
N PHE A 243 33.97 25.67 -46.61
CA PHE A 243 34.32 26.11 -45.25
C PHE A 243 35.67 25.51 -44.82
N LYS A 244 36.62 26.36 -44.43
CA LYS A 244 37.92 25.92 -43.91
C LYS A 244 37.83 25.72 -42.39
N PRO A 245 38.19 24.55 -41.85
CA PRO A 245 38.21 24.32 -40.41
C PRO A 245 39.34 25.10 -39.74
N LEU A 246 39.07 25.71 -38.59
CA LEU A 246 40.09 26.28 -37.72
C LEU A 246 40.68 25.18 -36.82
N GLY A 247 41.99 25.18 -36.64
CA GLY A 247 42.67 24.30 -35.68
C GLY A 247 42.27 24.62 -34.23
N LYS A 248 42.31 23.60 -33.35
CA LYS A 248 41.86 23.70 -31.94
C LYS A 248 42.49 24.88 -31.18
N GLU A 249 43.79 25.14 -31.36
CA GLU A 249 44.48 26.26 -30.71
C GLU A 249 43.87 27.61 -31.12
N LYS A 250 43.59 27.79 -32.42
CA LYS A 250 42.95 29.01 -32.94
C LYS A 250 41.52 29.19 -32.44
N VAL A 251 40.77 28.10 -32.26
CA VAL A 251 39.42 28.14 -31.68
C VAL A 251 39.46 28.58 -30.22
N ASN A 252 40.41 28.06 -29.45
CA ASN A 252 40.59 28.46 -28.05
C ASN A 252 41.07 29.91 -27.95
N ASP A 253 41.99 30.34 -28.82
CA ASP A 253 42.47 31.73 -28.86
C ASP A 253 41.38 32.72 -29.29
N LEU A 254 40.45 32.30 -30.16
CA LEU A 254 39.28 33.08 -30.54
C LEU A 254 38.41 33.38 -29.31
N ALA A 255 38.20 32.39 -28.43
CA ALA A 255 37.40 32.54 -27.21
C ALA A 255 38.14 33.27 -26.06
N LYS A 256 39.46 33.11 -25.92
CA LYS A 256 40.28 33.78 -24.88
C LYS A 256 40.23 35.31 -24.94
N ASN A 257 39.98 35.88 -26.12
CA ASN A 257 39.91 37.34 -26.33
C ASN A 257 38.60 37.97 -25.86
N ILE A 258 37.62 37.16 -25.45
CA ILE A 258 36.45 37.64 -24.72
C ILE A 258 36.78 37.52 -23.25
N THR A 259 37.14 38.65 -22.65
CA THR A 259 37.18 38.78 -21.20
C THR A 259 35.76 38.56 -20.70
N THR A 260 35.41 37.31 -20.42
CA THR A 260 34.29 37.01 -19.52
C THR A 260 34.72 37.65 -18.20
N PRO A 261 34.02 38.68 -17.70
CA PRO A 261 34.26 39.11 -16.33
C PRO A 261 34.09 37.86 -15.48
N THR A 262 35.16 37.43 -14.79
CA THR A 262 34.99 36.60 -13.60
C THR A 262 33.90 37.27 -12.79
N ALA A 263 32.76 36.57 -12.66
CA ALA A 263 31.49 37.10 -12.17
C ALA A 263 31.69 37.91 -10.88
N THR A 264 31.94 39.21 -11.03
CA THR A 264 32.22 40.14 -9.92
C THR A 264 30.98 40.98 -9.59
N GLY A 265 29.86 40.73 -10.28
CA GLY A 265 28.55 41.28 -9.95
C GLY A 265 27.35 40.38 -10.31
N GLY A 266 27.59 39.13 -10.74
CA GLY A 266 26.53 38.19 -11.12
C GLY A 266 25.74 37.71 -9.91
N ALA A 267 24.42 37.60 -10.06
CA ALA A 267 23.48 37.06 -9.07
C ALA A 267 24.14 36.08 -8.09
N GLN A 268 24.36 36.50 -6.83
CA GLN A 268 24.95 35.65 -5.80
C GLN A 268 24.15 34.36 -5.69
N ARG A 269 24.73 33.26 -6.15
CA ARG A 269 24.18 31.91 -6.03
C ARG A 269 24.77 31.33 -4.75
N GLN A 270 23.94 31.16 -3.74
CA GLN A 270 24.34 30.48 -2.51
C GLN A 270 23.99 29.01 -2.62
N HIS A 271 24.98 28.15 -2.48
CA HIS A 271 24.83 26.69 -2.58
C HIS A 271 25.03 26.03 -1.22
N PHE A 272 24.08 25.19 -0.85
CA PHE A 272 24.08 24.37 0.36
C PHE A 272 24.07 22.90 -0.05
N GLY A 273 25.16 22.18 0.19
CA GLY A 273 25.20 20.74 0.01
C GLY A 273 24.56 20.04 1.21
N ILE A 274 23.79 18.99 0.96
CA ILE A 274 23.00 18.28 1.96
C ILE A 274 23.30 16.78 1.86
N GLU A 275 23.71 16.20 2.98
CA GLU A 275 23.82 14.75 3.17
C GLU A 275 22.69 14.30 4.10
N LEU A 276 21.88 13.34 3.66
CA LEU A 276 20.76 12.76 4.41
C LEU A 276 21.08 11.33 4.79
N LYS A 277 21.08 11.04 6.09
CA LYS A 277 21.26 9.69 6.62
C LYS A 277 19.96 9.20 7.23
N PHE A 278 19.43 8.11 6.68
CA PHE A 278 18.13 7.56 7.08
C PHE A 278 18.28 6.60 8.28
N ASP A 279 17.30 6.63 9.19
CA ASP A 279 17.27 5.83 10.43
C ASP A 279 16.76 4.39 10.21
N GLY A 280 16.00 4.17 9.14
CA GLY A 280 15.30 2.92 8.87
C GLY A 280 15.09 2.64 7.37
N PRO A 281 14.00 1.95 7.01
CA PRO A 281 13.72 1.61 5.62
C PRO A 281 13.34 2.85 4.80
N PHE A 282 13.85 2.96 3.58
CA PHE A 282 13.60 4.05 2.65
C PHE A 282 13.05 3.55 1.31
N LEU A 283 12.04 4.25 0.79
CA LEU A 283 11.42 3.94 -0.49
C LEU A 283 10.84 5.20 -1.14
N VAL A 284 11.17 5.42 -2.40
CA VAL A 284 10.34 6.21 -3.33
C VAL A 284 9.72 5.22 -4.31
N ASN A 285 8.40 5.10 -4.34
CA ASN A 285 7.73 4.09 -5.17
C ASN A 285 7.87 4.42 -6.66
N ASP A 286 8.21 3.43 -7.47
CA ASP A 286 8.19 3.47 -8.94
C ASP A 286 6.98 2.67 -9.44
N PRO A 287 5.87 3.35 -9.82
CA PRO A 287 4.65 2.67 -10.28
C PRO A 287 4.87 1.82 -11.53
N SER A 288 5.83 2.19 -12.40
CA SER A 288 6.07 1.49 -13.66
C SER A 288 6.66 0.09 -13.48
N LYS A 289 7.35 -0.14 -12.35
CA LYS A 289 7.98 -1.40 -11.98
C LYS A 289 7.09 -2.26 -11.07
N TYR A 290 5.83 -1.85 -10.88
CA TYR A 290 4.88 -2.63 -10.11
C TYR A 290 4.69 -4.01 -10.74
N SER A 291 4.91 -5.06 -9.95
CA SER A 291 4.63 -6.42 -10.37
C SER A 291 3.29 -6.85 -9.79
N LYS A 292 2.30 -7.09 -10.67
CA LYS A 292 1.08 -7.80 -10.28
C LYS A 292 1.49 -9.19 -9.79
N GLY A 293 1.10 -9.50 -8.55
CA GLY A 293 1.31 -10.84 -8.01
C GLY A 293 0.68 -11.89 -8.92
N ASP A 294 1.43 -12.93 -9.26
CA ASP A 294 0.94 -14.10 -9.99
C ASP A 294 0.87 -15.29 -9.03
N GLY A 295 -0.27 -15.96 -8.99
CA GLY A 295 -0.51 -17.12 -8.11
C GLY A 295 -0.22 -16.87 -6.61
N ASP A 296 0.83 -17.52 -6.10
CA ASP A 296 1.28 -17.52 -4.70
C ASP A 296 2.19 -16.31 -4.35
N GLN A 297 2.63 -15.53 -5.35
CA GLN A 297 3.49 -14.36 -5.12
C GLN A 297 2.66 -13.08 -4.92
N PRO A 298 2.89 -12.33 -3.83
CA PRO A 298 2.19 -11.08 -3.59
C PRO A 298 2.58 -10.00 -4.60
N ALA A 299 1.68 -9.05 -4.85
CA ALA A 299 2.02 -7.87 -5.64
C ALA A 299 3.20 -7.11 -5.03
N VAL A 300 4.13 -6.61 -5.85
CA VAL A 300 5.38 -6.01 -5.38
C VAL A 300 5.52 -4.57 -5.85
N HIS A 301 5.55 -3.64 -4.89
CA HIS A 301 5.99 -2.25 -5.12
C HIS A 301 7.51 -2.18 -5.16
N GLN A 302 8.07 -1.46 -6.12
CA GLN A 302 9.51 -1.36 -6.34
C GLN A 302 10.03 0.07 -6.12
N PRO A 303 11.29 0.23 -5.67
CA PRO A 303 11.88 1.54 -5.52
C PRO A 303 12.27 2.16 -6.85
N LEU A 304 12.21 3.49 -6.90
CA LEU A 304 12.87 4.29 -7.91
C LEU A 304 14.38 4.22 -7.70
N THR A 305 15.11 3.92 -8.78
CA THR A 305 16.56 3.70 -8.73
C THR A 305 17.28 4.43 -9.85
N ASP A 306 18.57 4.68 -9.65
CA ASP A 306 19.48 5.12 -10.71
C ASP A 306 19.83 3.98 -11.69
N ARG A 307 20.74 4.27 -12.63
CA ARG A 307 21.28 3.29 -13.60
C ARG A 307 22.09 2.15 -12.95
N SER A 308 22.58 2.37 -11.74
CA SER A 308 23.39 1.44 -10.95
C SER A 308 22.54 0.66 -9.94
N ASN A 309 21.21 0.75 -10.02
CA ASN A 309 20.25 0.17 -9.07
C ASN A 309 20.38 0.69 -7.62
N ASN A 310 20.91 1.90 -7.44
CA ASN A 310 20.95 2.59 -6.15
C ASN A 310 19.68 3.40 -5.90
N PRO A 311 19.30 3.68 -4.63
CA PRO A 311 18.17 4.54 -4.32
C PRO A 311 18.39 5.97 -4.82
N ILE A 312 17.33 6.58 -5.35
CA ILE A 312 17.26 8.02 -5.64
C ILE A 312 16.12 8.64 -4.82
N LEU A 313 16.37 9.82 -4.26
CA LEU A 313 15.32 10.75 -3.83
C LEU A 313 15.23 11.91 -4.85
N PRO A 314 14.17 11.97 -5.67
CA PRO A 314 14.05 13.02 -6.69
C PRO A 314 13.96 14.42 -6.07
N ALA A 315 14.55 15.41 -6.75
CA ALA A 315 14.53 16.82 -6.37
C ALA A 315 13.10 17.32 -6.14
N ARG A 316 12.15 16.84 -6.95
CA ARG A 316 10.72 17.19 -6.83
C ARG A 316 10.09 16.63 -5.55
N SER A 317 10.40 15.38 -5.18
CA SER A 317 9.92 14.75 -3.95
C SER A 317 10.49 15.46 -2.72
N PHE A 318 11.79 15.79 -2.76
CA PHE A 318 12.45 16.58 -1.71
C PHE A 318 11.85 17.99 -1.60
N ARG A 319 11.67 18.69 -2.74
CA ARG A 319 11.01 20.01 -2.80
C ARG A 319 9.63 19.97 -2.17
N GLY A 320 8.82 18.96 -2.47
CA GLY A 320 7.47 18.80 -1.92
C GLY A 320 7.49 18.69 -0.40
N ALA A 321 8.35 17.84 0.15
CA ALA A 321 8.49 17.67 1.60
C ALA A 321 8.96 18.95 2.31
N ILE A 322 9.98 19.63 1.77
CA ILE A 322 10.49 20.87 2.36
C ILE A 322 9.50 22.03 2.19
N ARG A 323 8.79 22.12 1.06
CA ARG A 323 7.72 23.11 0.86
C ARG A 323 6.61 22.91 1.89
N ALA A 324 6.17 21.66 2.12
CA ALA A 324 5.14 21.35 3.11
C ALA A 324 5.58 21.73 4.53
N GLN A 325 6.86 21.50 4.89
CA GLN A 325 7.41 21.97 6.16
C GLN A 325 7.47 23.51 6.22
N ALA A 326 7.90 24.16 5.15
CA ALA A 326 8.03 25.63 5.08
C ALA A 326 6.67 26.31 5.27
N GLU A 327 5.68 25.83 4.55
CA GLU A 327 4.28 26.23 4.68
C GLU A 327 3.77 26.06 6.12
N ARG A 328 4.13 24.96 6.78
CA ARG A 328 3.78 24.70 8.19
C ARG A 328 4.45 25.70 9.14
N ILE A 329 5.73 26.00 8.93
CA ILE A 329 6.48 27.00 9.71
C ILE A 329 5.85 28.38 9.53
N ILE A 330 5.61 28.80 8.29
CA ILE A 330 5.02 30.11 7.97
C ILE A 330 3.66 30.25 8.66
N ARG A 331 2.77 29.26 8.52
CA ARG A 331 1.44 29.28 9.16
C ARG A 331 1.53 29.26 10.69
N THR A 332 2.45 28.49 11.26
CA THR A 332 2.69 28.44 12.72
C THR A 332 3.13 29.80 13.28
N MET A 333 3.81 30.62 12.48
CA MET A 333 4.21 31.98 12.84
C MET A 333 3.17 33.07 12.47
N GLY A 334 2.00 32.68 11.95
CA GLY A 334 0.92 33.61 11.56
C GLY A 334 1.07 34.23 10.17
N GLY A 335 2.02 33.79 9.35
CA GLY A 335 2.20 34.29 8.00
C GLY A 335 1.20 33.69 7.00
N ALA A 336 0.83 34.46 5.97
CA ALA A 336 -0.06 34.01 4.92
C ALA A 336 0.58 32.94 3.99
N CYS A 337 -0.14 31.83 3.76
CA CYS A 337 0.19 30.78 2.79
C CYS A 337 -1.09 30.29 2.08
N CYS A 338 -1.04 30.17 0.75
CA CYS A 338 -2.11 29.50 0.00
C CYS A 338 -2.16 28.01 0.33
N ASP A 339 -3.35 27.43 0.33
CA ASP A 339 -3.54 25.98 0.47
C ASP A 339 -3.60 25.29 -0.90
N THR A 340 -3.71 23.96 -0.88
CA THR A 340 -3.73 23.12 -2.09
C THR A 340 -5.00 23.34 -2.92
N GLN A 341 -6.11 23.76 -2.30
CA GLN A 341 -7.41 23.95 -2.95
C GLN A 341 -7.56 25.37 -3.54
N SER A 342 -6.85 26.35 -2.97
CA SER A 342 -6.87 27.77 -3.32
C SER A 342 -5.44 28.29 -3.58
N PRO A 343 -4.74 27.77 -4.62
CA PRO A 343 -3.38 28.21 -4.92
C PRO A 343 -3.33 29.67 -5.37
N CYS A 344 -2.20 30.35 -5.16
CA CYS A 344 -2.00 31.72 -5.64
C CYS A 344 -2.15 31.79 -7.17
N GLN A 345 -3.12 32.59 -7.65
CA GLN A 345 -3.38 32.76 -9.08
C GLN A 345 -2.71 34.01 -9.69
N ASN A 346 -2.57 35.10 -8.90
CA ASN A 346 -2.05 36.38 -9.38
C ASN A 346 -0.58 36.61 -9.00
N SER A 347 0.16 37.04 -10.01
CA SER A 347 1.59 37.37 -10.00
C SER A 347 2.00 38.46 -9.00
N GLY A 348 1.11 39.43 -8.75
CA GLY A 348 1.36 40.56 -7.86
C GLY A 348 1.09 40.30 -6.37
N GLN A 349 0.50 39.15 -5.99
CA GLN A 349 0.10 38.84 -4.62
C GLN A 349 0.44 37.39 -4.24
N LEU A 350 1.70 37.00 -4.44
CA LEU A 350 2.16 35.66 -4.05
C LEU A 350 2.34 35.56 -2.52
N CYS A 351 1.88 34.46 -1.93
CA CYS A 351 2.18 34.16 -0.53
C CYS A 351 3.68 33.86 -0.32
N ILE A 352 4.15 33.90 0.93
CA ILE A 352 5.57 33.73 1.27
C ILE A 352 6.14 32.41 0.71
N ALA A 353 5.39 31.30 0.82
CA ALA A 353 5.79 30.02 0.27
C ALA A 353 5.92 30.05 -1.26
N CYS A 354 4.95 30.64 -1.98
CA CYS A 354 5.00 30.77 -3.44
C CYS A 354 6.13 31.70 -3.91
N GLN A 355 6.47 32.74 -3.15
CA GLN A 355 7.63 33.59 -3.45
C GLN A 355 8.94 32.78 -3.43
N MET A 356 9.09 31.79 -2.54
CA MET A 356 10.28 30.94 -2.43
C MET A 356 10.26 29.77 -3.41
N PHE A 357 9.21 28.96 -3.36
CA PHE A 357 9.09 27.67 -4.04
C PHE A 357 8.44 27.75 -5.44
N GLY A 358 7.92 28.92 -5.83
CA GLY A 358 7.22 29.15 -7.09
C GLY A 358 5.73 28.75 -7.05
N THR A 359 5.02 29.09 -8.11
CA THR A 359 3.65 28.67 -8.43
C THR A 359 3.47 28.65 -9.96
N THR A 360 2.33 28.21 -10.47
CA THR A 360 2.04 28.24 -11.91
C THR A 360 2.23 29.66 -12.46
N GLY A 361 3.02 29.79 -13.54
CA GLY A 361 3.37 31.09 -14.13
C GLY A 361 4.50 31.86 -13.43
N TRP A 362 5.03 31.39 -12.30
CA TRP A 362 6.08 32.07 -11.52
C TRP A 362 7.27 31.16 -11.18
N LYS A 363 8.47 31.59 -11.58
CA LYS A 363 9.71 30.84 -11.34
C LYS A 363 10.10 30.91 -9.86
N THR A 364 10.42 29.75 -9.30
CA THR A 364 11.03 29.62 -7.96
C THR A 364 12.43 30.24 -7.89
N THR A 365 12.79 30.67 -6.69
CA THR A 365 14.15 31.13 -6.36
C THR A 365 15.11 30.01 -5.97
N LEU A 366 14.59 28.78 -5.78
CA LEU A 366 15.38 27.62 -5.38
C LEU A 366 15.62 26.69 -6.57
N SER A 367 16.87 26.30 -6.76
CA SER A 367 17.26 25.15 -7.56
C SER A 367 17.64 24.00 -6.62
N ILE A 368 17.14 22.80 -6.88
CA ILE A 368 17.36 21.60 -6.06
C ILE A 368 17.87 20.51 -6.99
N SER A 369 18.90 19.79 -6.56
CA SER A 369 19.42 18.61 -7.26
C SER A 369 18.76 17.33 -6.77
N ASP A 370 18.77 16.29 -7.60
CA ASP A 370 18.40 14.94 -7.15
C ASP A 370 19.36 14.48 -6.06
N PHE A 371 18.84 13.71 -5.11
CA PHE A 371 19.62 13.14 -4.04
C PHE A 371 20.03 11.71 -4.43
N THR A 372 21.33 11.53 -4.68
CA THR A 372 21.92 10.29 -5.15
C THR A 372 22.63 9.56 -4.02
N TYR A 373 22.64 8.23 -4.09
CA TYR A 373 23.32 7.40 -3.13
C TYR A 373 24.84 7.64 -3.14
N ASP A 374 25.42 7.82 -1.95
CA ASP A 374 26.86 7.91 -1.76
C ASP A 374 27.29 6.88 -0.71
N GLY A 375 27.70 5.70 -1.17
CA GLY A 375 28.10 4.59 -0.32
C GLY A 375 28.34 3.29 -1.08
N GLU A 376 28.77 2.25 -0.37
CA GLU A 376 28.90 0.90 -0.94
C GLU A 376 27.53 0.36 -1.36
N TYR A 377 27.44 -0.25 -2.54
CA TYR A 377 26.18 -0.81 -3.05
C TYR A 377 25.54 -1.79 -2.06
N ARG A 378 24.25 -1.57 -1.75
CA ARG A 378 23.45 -2.47 -0.91
C ARG A 378 22.18 -2.89 -1.67
N PRO A 379 21.88 -4.20 -1.79
CA PRO A 379 20.69 -4.66 -2.48
C PRO A 379 19.42 -4.27 -1.71
N ALA A 380 18.36 -3.95 -2.46
CA ALA A 380 17.05 -3.70 -1.88
C ALA A 380 16.50 -4.97 -1.20
N LYS A 381 15.94 -4.83 0.00
CA LYS A 381 15.28 -5.90 0.74
C LYS A 381 13.79 -5.91 0.45
N THR A 382 13.15 -7.07 0.59
CA THR A 382 11.70 -7.22 0.40
C THR A 382 11.02 -7.41 1.75
N GLN A 383 9.92 -6.70 1.99
CA GLN A 383 9.06 -6.89 3.16
C GLN A 383 7.62 -7.14 2.71
N GLN A 384 7.02 -8.18 3.29
CA GLN A 384 5.61 -8.51 3.10
C GLN A 384 4.73 -7.75 4.09
N PHE A 385 3.57 -7.31 3.62
CA PHE A 385 2.54 -6.63 4.38
C PHE A 385 1.22 -7.38 4.22
N VAL A 386 0.56 -7.65 5.32
CA VAL A 386 -0.80 -8.20 5.36
C VAL A 386 -1.63 -7.39 6.34
N ALA A 387 -2.77 -6.88 5.90
CA ALA A 387 -3.71 -6.25 6.82
C ALA A 387 -4.42 -7.36 7.62
N ILE A 388 -4.52 -7.20 8.94
CA ILE A 388 -5.23 -8.16 9.80
C ILE A 388 -6.67 -7.68 9.99
N ASP A 389 -7.63 -8.51 9.60
CA ASP A 389 -9.05 -8.26 9.81
C ASP A 389 -9.37 -8.17 11.31
N ARG A 390 -10.05 -7.10 11.72
CA ARG A 390 -10.33 -6.80 13.14
C ARG A 390 -11.44 -7.67 13.75
N PHE A 391 -12.24 -8.32 12.92
CA PHE A 391 -13.29 -9.22 13.39
C PHE A 391 -12.76 -10.63 13.61
N HIS A 392 -12.11 -11.25 12.61
CA HIS A 392 -11.63 -12.63 12.73
C HIS A 392 -10.16 -12.76 13.15
N GLY A 393 -9.38 -11.67 13.14
CA GLY A 393 -7.97 -11.64 13.57
C GLY A 393 -7.03 -12.43 12.67
N GLY A 394 -7.42 -12.69 11.42
CA GLY A 394 -6.60 -13.31 10.37
C GLY A 394 -6.26 -12.29 9.27
N GLY A 395 -5.47 -12.69 8.26
CA GLY A 395 -5.18 -11.83 7.12
C GLY A 395 -6.45 -11.48 6.34
N LYS A 396 -6.63 -10.20 6.00
CA LYS A 396 -7.71 -9.72 5.14
C LYS A 396 -7.44 -10.19 3.70
N ASP A 397 -8.44 -10.78 3.08
CA ASP A 397 -8.36 -11.27 1.71
C ASP A 397 -8.01 -10.13 0.74
N GLY A 398 -7.11 -10.40 -0.20
CA GLY A 398 -6.64 -9.43 -1.19
C GLY A 398 -5.77 -8.28 -0.64
N ALA A 399 -5.45 -8.27 0.65
CA ALA A 399 -4.63 -7.20 1.28
C ALA A 399 -3.15 -7.57 1.46
N LEU A 400 -2.71 -8.70 0.90
CA LEU A 400 -1.30 -9.12 0.90
C LEU A 400 -0.56 -8.43 -0.25
N PHE A 401 0.48 -7.68 0.09
CA PHE A 401 1.40 -7.08 -0.88
C PHE A 401 2.82 -7.05 -0.30
N SER A 402 3.81 -6.87 -1.15
CA SER A 402 5.21 -6.71 -0.78
C SER A 402 5.75 -5.38 -1.25
N ILE A 403 6.78 -4.93 -0.56
CA ILE A 403 7.52 -3.72 -0.89
C ILE A 403 9.01 -4.07 -0.92
N LYS A 404 9.69 -3.66 -1.99
CA LYS A 404 11.16 -3.57 -2.00
C LYS A 404 11.60 -2.21 -1.48
N TYR A 405 12.62 -2.17 -0.63
CA TYR A 405 13.13 -0.95 0.00
C TYR A 405 14.64 -1.02 0.26
N PHE A 406 15.27 0.13 0.49
CA PHE A 406 16.67 0.23 0.90
C PHE A 406 16.76 0.50 2.40
N GLU A 407 17.68 -0.16 3.10
CA GLU A 407 17.90 0.07 4.53
C GLU A 407 18.94 1.17 4.76
N ARG A 408 18.54 2.21 5.51
CA ARG A 408 19.42 3.30 5.98
C ARG A 408 20.37 3.85 4.91
N PRO A 409 19.89 4.20 3.69
CA PRO A 409 20.75 4.78 2.69
C PRO A 409 21.31 6.13 3.17
N VAL A 410 22.47 6.52 2.64
CA VAL A 410 22.99 7.88 2.73
C VAL A 410 22.84 8.52 1.35
N LEU A 411 22.10 9.62 1.28
CA LEU A 411 21.82 10.30 0.02
C LEU A 411 22.40 11.72 0.05
N LYS A 412 23.10 12.11 -1.02
CA LYS A 412 23.69 13.44 -1.18
C LYS A 412 23.00 14.23 -2.28
N GLY A 413 22.71 15.49 -1.99
CA GLY A 413 22.14 16.45 -2.92
C GLY A 413 22.46 17.86 -2.46
N GLY A 414 21.70 18.84 -2.93
CA GLY A 414 21.92 20.22 -2.55
C GLY A 414 20.87 21.19 -3.04
N ILE A 415 20.80 22.34 -2.36
CA ILE A 415 19.90 23.46 -2.65
C ILE A 415 20.74 24.66 -3.04
N SER A 416 20.35 25.34 -4.12
CA SER A 416 20.96 26.58 -4.58
C SER A 416 19.92 27.69 -4.61
N LEU A 417 20.14 28.75 -3.84
CA LEU A 417 19.32 29.96 -3.83
C LEU A 417 19.82 30.94 -4.90
N LYS A 418 18.96 31.30 -5.85
CA LYS A 418 19.26 32.25 -6.93
C LYS A 418 18.34 33.46 -6.85
N LEU A 419 18.91 34.65 -6.65
CA LEU A 419 18.17 35.92 -6.73
C LEU A 419 18.40 36.62 -8.07
N ARG A 420 17.35 37.27 -8.58
CA ARG A 420 17.42 38.07 -9.81
C ARG A 420 17.86 39.51 -9.56
N ASN A 421 17.58 40.07 -8.38
CA ASN A 421 17.92 41.44 -7.99
C ASN A 421 18.72 41.44 -6.70
N GLN A 422 19.66 42.39 -6.56
CA GLN A 422 20.51 42.58 -5.37
C GLN A 422 19.75 43.22 -4.18
N ASN A 423 18.47 42.91 -3.98
CA ASN A 423 17.74 43.38 -2.81
C ASN A 423 18.14 42.52 -1.60
N ALA A 424 18.96 43.08 -0.71
CA ALA A 424 19.50 42.41 0.47
C ALA A 424 18.38 41.90 1.40
N ASP A 425 17.28 42.63 1.53
CA ASP A 425 16.16 42.25 2.41
C ASP A 425 15.43 41.01 1.89
N GLU A 426 15.28 40.88 0.57
CA GLU A 426 14.69 39.70 -0.07
C GLU A 426 15.57 38.45 0.05
N LEU A 427 16.90 38.60 0.08
CA LEU A 427 17.83 37.51 0.33
C LEU A 427 17.76 37.04 1.78
N SER A 428 17.72 38.00 2.70
CA SER A 428 17.79 37.79 4.14
C SER A 428 16.65 36.89 4.64
N TRP A 429 15.39 37.24 4.37
CA TRP A 429 14.25 36.43 4.86
C TRP A 429 14.20 35.01 4.28
N ARG A 430 14.70 34.81 3.04
CA ARG A 430 14.74 33.48 2.41
C ARG A 430 15.78 32.58 3.06
N LYS A 431 16.96 33.13 3.39
CA LYS A 431 17.98 32.45 4.18
C LYS A 431 17.45 32.10 5.58
N GLY A 432 16.69 33.02 6.21
CA GLY A 432 16.05 32.78 7.50
C GLY A 432 15.08 31.60 7.50
N LEU A 433 14.22 31.48 6.48
CA LEU A 433 13.34 30.32 6.32
C LEU A 433 14.14 29.04 6.05
N LEU A 434 15.18 29.08 5.22
CA LEU A 434 16.07 27.93 5.00
C LEU A 434 16.74 27.46 6.29
N ALA A 435 17.20 28.37 7.16
CA ALA A 435 17.79 27.99 8.45
C ALA A 435 16.82 27.19 9.32
N LEU A 436 15.57 27.63 9.43
CA LEU A 436 14.56 26.90 10.21
C LEU A 436 14.22 25.53 9.59
N LEU A 437 14.21 25.44 8.26
CA LEU A 437 14.03 24.18 7.53
C LEU A 437 15.20 23.22 7.72
N PHE A 438 16.43 23.73 7.63
CA PHE A 438 17.64 22.95 7.88
C PHE A 438 17.68 22.45 9.31
N ARG A 439 17.32 23.27 10.30
CA ARG A 439 17.21 22.81 11.68
C ARG A 439 16.18 21.68 11.85
N ASP A 440 14.98 21.83 11.28
CA ASP A 440 13.95 20.77 11.33
C ASP A 440 14.39 19.49 10.57
N LEU A 441 15.19 19.63 9.52
CA LEU A 441 15.79 18.51 8.77
C LEU A 441 16.87 17.79 9.58
N GLN A 442 17.79 18.54 10.22
CA GLN A 442 18.88 18.02 11.04
C GLN A 442 18.38 17.24 12.26
N GLU A 443 17.24 17.65 12.82
CA GLU A 443 16.61 16.98 13.97
C GLU A 443 15.57 15.91 13.56
N GLY A 444 15.50 15.50 12.29
CA GLY A 444 14.64 14.41 11.82
C GLY A 444 13.13 14.69 11.87
N ASP A 445 12.70 15.96 11.82
CA ASP A 445 11.28 16.35 11.76
C ASP A 445 10.65 16.17 10.37
N ILE A 446 11.47 16.00 9.34
CA ILE A 446 11.04 15.84 7.95
C ILE A 446 11.28 14.39 7.50
N THR A 447 10.26 13.76 6.92
CA THR A 447 10.35 12.43 6.31
C THR A 447 10.31 12.49 4.79
N PHE A 448 10.96 11.53 4.14
CA PHE A 448 10.96 11.43 2.68
C PHE A 448 10.49 10.06 2.19
N GLY A 449 9.71 10.06 1.10
CA GLY A 449 9.28 8.85 0.43
C GLY A 449 7.98 8.24 0.98
N PHE A 450 7.76 6.98 0.65
CA PHE A 450 6.55 6.23 0.95
C PHE A 450 6.55 5.70 2.39
N GLY A 451 5.38 5.67 3.04
CA GLY A 451 5.18 4.90 4.26
C GLY A 451 5.67 5.58 5.55
N ALA A 452 5.74 6.91 5.62
CA ALA A 452 6.17 7.66 6.81
C ALA A 452 5.53 7.16 8.12
N ASN A 453 4.21 6.98 8.16
CA ASN A 453 3.49 6.47 9.34
C ASN A 453 3.71 4.98 9.65
N LYS A 454 4.43 4.27 8.78
CA LYS A 454 4.90 2.89 8.95
C LYS A 454 6.40 2.85 9.26
N GLY A 455 7.01 3.96 9.66
CA GLY A 455 8.41 4.05 10.05
C GLY A 455 9.40 4.08 8.88
N TYR A 456 8.93 4.44 7.68
CA TYR A 456 9.81 4.61 6.51
C TYR A 456 10.24 6.06 6.34
N GLY A 457 11.43 6.27 5.80
CA GLY A 457 11.86 7.60 5.36
C GLY A 457 12.19 8.58 6.48
N GLY A 458 12.38 8.10 7.72
CA GLY A 458 12.90 8.89 8.82
C GLY A 458 14.36 9.26 8.59
N VAL A 459 14.71 10.52 8.87
CA VAL A 459 16.08 11.02 8.81
C VAL A 459 16.65 10.98 10.22
N GLU A 460 17.75 10.24 10.39
CA GLU A 460 18.51 10.18 11.64
C GLU A 460 19.34 11.44 11.82
N GLU A 461 19.99 11.87 10.73
CA GLU A 461 20.99 12.93 10.73
C GLU A 461 20.99 13.60 9.35
N ALA A 462 21.10 14.92 9.32
CA ALA A 462 21.37 15.66 8.10
C ALA A 462 22.59 16.55 8.29
N CYS A 463 23.54 16.51 7.37
CA CYS A 463 24.68 17.41 7.36
C CYS A 463 24.48 18.47 6.28
N ILE A 464 24.58 19.74 6.67
CA ILE A 464 24.42 20.89 5.77
C ILE A 464 25.76 21.60 5.65
N THR A 465 26.31 21.61 4.44
CA THR A 465 27.53 22.35 4.10
C THR A 465 27.20 23.79 3.71
N ASN A 466 28.11 24.72 4.00
CA ASN A 466 27.95 26.16 3.79
C ASN A 466 26.78 26.80 4.58
N ALA A 467 26.34 26.21 5.70
CA ALA A 467 25.26 26.79 6.52
C ALA A 467 25.68 28.07 7.26
N ASP A 468 27.00 28.29 7.43
CA ASP A 468 27.63 29.44 8.09
C ASP A 468 27.34 30.78 7.43
N VAL A 469 26.92 30.79 6.15
CA VAL A 469 26.50 32.01 5.44
C VAL A 469 25.14 32.54 5.90
N ILE A 470 24.41 31.80 6.75
CA ILE A 470 23.14 32.21 7.32
C ILE A 470 23.38 32.78 8.72
N SER A 471 22.88 33.98 8.96
CA SER A 471 23.02 34.72 10.21
C SER A 471 21.71 34.75 11.00
N THR A 472 21.78 35.07 12.30
CA THR A 472 20.57 35.28 13.13
C THR A 472 19.67 36.39 12.58
N ALA A 473 20.27 37.44 12.01
CA ALA A 473 19.55 38.54 11.37
C ALA A 473 18.67 38.06 10.19
N ASP A 474 19.09 37.01 9.48
CA ASP A 474 18.30 36.42 8.40
C ASP A 474 17.02 35.76 8.93
N ILE A 475 17.10 35.10 10.10
CA ILE A 475 15.94 34.49 10.78
C ILE A 475 14.98 35.59 11.26
N GLU A 476 15.51 36.69 11.80
CA GLU A 476 14.70 37.84 12.21
C GLU A 476 13.98 38.50 11.02
N ALA A 477 14.67 38.68 9.89
CA ALA A 477 14.05 39.19 8.67
C ALA A 477 12.90 38.29 8.19
N PHE A 478 13.04 36.97 8.32
CA PHE A 478 11.95 36.03 8.03
C PHE A 478 10.75 36.17 8.97
N ARG A 479 11.00 36.30 10.27
CA ARG A 479 9.94 36.53 11.26
C ARG A 479 9.20 37.84 10.97
N ALA A 480 9.94 38.92 10.68
CA ALA A 480 9.38 40.21 10.29
C ALA A 480 8.51 40.09 9.03
N LYS A 481 8.94 39.32 8.02
CA LYS A 481 8.17 39.05 6.79
C LYS A 481 6.84 38.34 7.07
N CYS A 482 6.81 37.43 8.05
CA CYS A 482 5.56 36.76 8.46
C CYS A 482 4.61 37.73 9.17
N HIS A 483 5.12 38.57 10.07
CA HIS A 483 4.32 39.58 10.76
C HIS A 483 3.80 40.70 9.84
N ALA A 484 4.52 41.05 8.78
CA ALA A 484 4.06 42.03 7.80
C ALA A 484 2.88 41.53 6.92
N ASN A 485 2.61 40.21 6.92
CA ASN A 485 1.57 39.57 6.10
C ASN A 485 0.57 38.78 6.97
N HIS A 486 0.16 39.36 8.10
CA HIS A 486 -0.84 38.75 8.98
C HIS A 486 -2.15 38.50 8.24
N ALA A 487 -2.64 37.26 8.32
CA ALA A 487 -4.02 36.94 8.00
C ALA A 487 -4.85 37.19 9.27
N ASP A 488 -5.66 38.25 9.26
CA ASP A 488 -6.62 38.53 10.34
C ASP A 488 -7.66 37.41 10.42
N SER A 489 -7.56 36.54 11.43
CA SER A 489 -8.68 35.98 12.21
C SER A 489 -8.17 34.93 13.19
N TRP A 490 -9.02 34.61 14.18
CA TRP A 490 -8.94 33.49 15.12
C TRP A 490 -8.17 33.77 16.43
N CYS A 491 -8.78 34.58 17.31
CA CYS A 491 -9.27 34.10 18.62
C CYS A 491 -9.99 35.23 19.38
N SER A 492 -11.13 34.93 19.97
CA SER A 492 -11.75 35.75 21.01
C SER A 492 -12.26 34.79 22.09
N PRO A 493 -12.01 35.07 23.39
CA PRO A 493 -12.42 34.17 24.46
C PRO A 493 -13.89 34.42 24.83
N VAL A 494 -14.61 33.42 25.36
CA VAL A 494 -15.51 33.54 26.54
C VAL A 494 -16.36 32.28 26.84
N SER A 495 -16.28 31.87 28.12
CA SER A 495 -17.24 31.20 29.05
C SER A 495 -17.60 29.71 29.02
N LYS A 496 -17.53 29.13 30.24
CA LYS A 496 -17.79 27.75 30.71
C LYS A 496 -19.29 27.43 30.92
N PRO A 497 -19.64 26.13 31.00
CA PRO A 497 -20.42 25.65 32.15
C PRO A 497 -19.90 24.33 32.79
N THR A 498 -20.54 23.97 33.90
CA THR A 498 -20.07 23.21 35.07
C THR A 498 -20.59 21.76 35.23
N ASN A 499 -19.76 20.92 35.87
CA ASN A 499 -19.97 19.75 36.76
C ASN A 499 -21.21 18.82 36.68
N ARG A 500 -20.96 17.50 36.84
CA ARG A 500 -21.75 16.59 37.70
C ARG A 500 -21.03 15.25 38.04
N ASP A 501 -20.78 15.10 39.35
CA ASP A 501 -20.98 13.98 40.29
C ASP A 501 -20.46 12.54 40.07
N ASP A 502 -19.49 12.20 40.94
CA ASP A 502 -19.21 10.98 41.73
C ASP A 502 -20.02 9.69 41.54
N LYS A 503 -19.31 8.54 41.55
CA LYS A 503 -19.72 7.28 42.22
C LYS A 503 -18.62 6.21 42.39
N SER A 504 -18.23 6.03 43.65
CA SER A 504 -17.96 4.82 44.47
C SER A 504 -17.15 3.60 43.96
N SER A 505 -16.29 3.16 44.90
CA SER A 505 -15.38 2.00 44.97
C SER A 505 -15.99 0.60 44.74
N LEU A 506 -15.19 -0.26 44.09
CA LEU A 506 -15.47 -1.68 43.81
C LEU A 506 -15.11 -2.63 44.98
N PRO A 507 -15.77 -3.80 45.12
CA PRO A 507 -15.53 -4.76 46.21
C PRO A 507 -14.45 -5.81 45.88
N SER A 508 -13.77 -6.29 46.93
CA SER A 508 -12.76 -7.35 46.93
C SER A 508 -13.34 -8.76 46.70
N ILE A 509 -12.60 -9.60 45.98
CA ILE A 509 -13.01 -10.94 45.49
C ILE A 509 -12.36 -12.06 46.32
N ASN A 510 -13.16 -13.05 46.73
CA ASN A 510 -12.72 -14.38 47.14
C ASN A 510 -12.92 -15.39 46.00
N PRO A 511 -11.97 -16.32 45.73
CA PRO A 511 -12.07 -17.28 44.63
C PRO A 511 -12.98 -18.47 44.97
N ALA A 512 -13.90 -18.79 44.06
CA ALA A 512 -14.70 -20.01 44.10
C ALA A 512 -13.97 -21.19 43.45
N THR A 513 -14.01 -22.34 44.11
CA THR A 513 -13.40 -23.62 43.72
C THR A 513 -14.41 -24.56 43.06
N GLY A 514 -14.02 -25.19 41.94
CA GLY A 514 -14.70 -26.33 41.27
C GLY A 514 -14.81 -26.10 39.74
N ALA A 515 -14.58 -27.03 38.81
CA ALA A 515 -14.27 -28.46 38.82
C ALA A 515 -13.47 -28.82 37.53
N GLY A 516 -12.69 -29.90 37.56
CA GLY A 516 -11.50 -30.14 36.72
C GLY A 516 -11.65 -30.53 35.24
N HIS A 517 -12.55 -29.92 34.46
CA HIS A 517 -12.68 -30.21 33.01
C HIS A 517 -12.82 -29.00 32.05
N ALA A 518 -12.72 -27.77 32.56
CA ALA A 518 -12.89 -26.53 31.79
C ALA A 518 -11.58 -26.04 31.12
N PHE A 519 -11.70 -25.30 30.02
CA PHE A 519 -10.58 -24.63 29.33
C PHE A 519 -10.99 -23.25 28.81
N HIS A 520 -10.02 -22.37 28.52
CA HIS A 520 -10.29 -21.11 27.81
C HIS A 520 -10.03 -21.26 26.32
N ASN A 521 -10.93 -20.74 25.48
CA ASN A 521 -10.69 -20.62 24.05
C ASN A 521 -9.52 -19.65 23.79
N PRO A 522 -8.69 -19.83 22.74
CA PRO A 522 -7.47 -19.02 22.55
C PRO A 522 -7.67 -17.52 22.34
N TYR A 523 -8.90 -17.11 22.13
CA TYR A 523 -9.30 -15.73 21.99
C TYR A 523 -10.64 -15.50 22.66
N HIS A 524 -10.86 -14.25 23.03
CA HIS A 524 -12.15 -13.72 23.43
C HIS A 524 -12.40 -12.39 22.69
N PHE A 525 -13.38 -11.60 23.13
CA PHE A 525 -13.86 -10.44 22.43
C PHE A 525 -14.00 -9.26 23.39
N ILE A 526 -13.45 -8.11 23.00
CA ILE A 526 -13.82 -6.83 23.58
C ILE A 526 -15.16 -6.43 22.93
N PRO A 527 -16.22 -6.17 23.71
CA PRO A 527 -17.55 -5.92 23.15
C PRO A 527 -17.55 -4.71 22.21
N ILE A 528 -18.47 -4.76 21.24
CA ILE A 528 -18.78 -3.62 20.37
C ILE A 528 -20.07 -2.98 20.87
N LYS A 529 -20.06 -1.66 21.03
CA LYS A 529 -21.20 -0.85 21.44
C LYS A 529 -21.63 0.07 20.31
N ALA A 530 -22.86 0.57 20.34
CA ALA A 530 -23.23 1.68 19.49
C ALA A 530 -22.28 2.85 19.82
N PRO A 531 -21.54 3.42 18.84
CA PRO A 531 -20.59 4.47 19.13
C PRO A 531 -21.33 5.75 19.52
N ASP A 532 -20.84 6.44 20.54
CA ASP A 532 -21.18 7.83 20.79
C ASP A 532 -20.38 8.71 19.83
N THR A 533 -21.06 9.23 18.79
CA THR A 533 -20.45 10.06 17.75
C THR A 533 -20.34 11.53 18.12
N SER A 534 -20.80 11.94 19.32
CA SER A 534 -20.72 13.34 19.77
C SER A 534 -19.28 13.87 19.84
N THR A 535 -18.32 12.97 20.06
CA THR A 535 -16.87 13.25 20.13
C THR A 535 -16.14 13.00 18.82
N TRP A 536 -16.84 12.56 17.76
CA TRP A 536 -16.24 12.21 16.48
C TRP A 536 -16.21 13.41 15.54
N LEU A 537 -15.25 13.43 14.62
CA LEU A 537 -15.10 14.55 13.68
C LEU A 537 -16.05 14.40 12.49
N ASP A 538 -16.77 15.46 12.15
CA ASP A 538 -17.53 15.52 10.89
C ASP A 538 -16.55 15.52 9.70
N LYS A 539 -16.75 14.63 8.73
CA LYS A 539 -15.84 14.48 7.56
C LYS A 539 -15.64 15.78 6.78
N HIS A 540 -16.64 16.65 6.74
CA HIS A 540 -16.54 17.93 6.05
C HIS A 540 -15.58 18.91 6.73
N LYS A 541 -15.26 18.70 8.02
CA LYS A 541 -14.31 19.52 8.78
C LYS A 541 -12.86 19.05 8.63
N LEU A 542 -12.60 17.85 8.10
CA LEU A 542 -11.24 17.28 8.06
C LEU A 542 -10.23 18.16 7.31
N ALA A 543 -10.63 18.73 6.18
CA ALA A 543 -9.77 19.55 5.31
C ALA A 543 -10.10 21.06 5.40
N THR A 544 -10.85 21.50 6.42
CA THR A 544 -11.19 22.92 6.56
C THR A 544 -10.04 23.73 7.15
N PRO A 545 -9.73 24.93 6.59
CA PRO A 545 -8.88 25.91 7.27
C PRO A 545 -9.49 26.19 8.64
N GLY A 546 -8.74 25.91 9.71
CA GLY A 546 -9.27 26.00 11.07
C GLY A 546 -9.47 24.65 11.78
N SER A 547 -9.36 23.50 11.11
CA SER A 547 -9.51 22.22 11.81
C SER A 547 -8.31 21.90 12.72
N PRO A 548 -8.50 21.48 13.99
CA PRO A 548 -7.41 21.03 14.84
C PRO A 548 -6.74 19.74 14.35
N HIS A 549 -7.36 19.03 13.41
CA HIS A 549 -6.82 17.83 12.79
C HIS A 549 -6.04 18.09 11.51
N SER A 550 -5.93 19.35 11.08
CA SER A 550 -5.19 19.71 9.87
C SER A 550 -3.69 19.50 10.02
N HIS A 551 -3.05 18.96 8.97
CA HIS A 551 -1.61 18.83 8.86
C HIS A 551 -0.90 20.13 8.39
N ALA A 552 -1.67 21.18 8.06
CA ALA A 552 -1.13 22.38 7.44
C ALA A 552 -0.34 23.27 8.42
N TYR A 553 -0.57 23.16 9.72
CA TYR A 553 0.10 23.96 10.76
C TYR A 553 0.06 23.28 12.13
N TYR A 554 0.94 23.75 13.02
CA TYR A 554 0.96 23.30 14.41
C TYR A 554 0.17 24.27 15.27
N ARG A 555 -0.85 23.75 15.96
CA ARG A 555 -1.68 24.55 16.87
C ARG A 555 -1.20 24.41 18.31
N SER A 556 -1.33 25.50 19.07
CA SER A 556 -1.20 25.50 20.53
C SER A 556 -2.51 25.08 21.22
N CYS A 557 -3.65 25.39 20.60
CA CYS A 557 -4.98 25.05 21.11
C CYS A 557 -5.97 24.68 19.99
N SER A 558 -7.01 23.92 20.34
CA SER A 558 -8.16 23.62 19.47
C SER A 558 -9.10 24.82 19.34
N ASP A 559 -10.15 24.70 18.54
CA ASP A 559 -11.18 25.75 18.40
C ASP A 559 -11.92 26.07 19.71
N ASP A 560 -11.98 25.11 20.64
CA ASP A 560 -12.54 25.30 22.00
C ASP A 560 -11.48 25.72 23.04
N ASP A 561 -10.36 26.32 22.61
CA ASP A 561 -9.23 26.77 23.44
C ASP A 561 -8.53 25.68 24.29
N LYS A 562 -8.81 24.39 24.04
CA LYS A 562 -8.10 23.29 24.71
C LYS A 562 -6.67 23.13 24.19
N PRO A 563 -5.66 22.90 25.04
CA PRO A 563 -4.29 22.66 24.61
C PRO A 563 -4.16 21.52 23.58
N LEU A 564 -3.29 21.73 22.59
CA LEU A 564 -2.90 20.71 21.62
C LEU A 564 -1.41 20.40 21.77
N HIS A 565 -1.10 19.11 21.82
CA HIS A 565 0.22 18.61 22.10
C HIS A 565 0.86 17.98 20.87
N HIS A 566 2.16 18.22 20.74
CA HIS A 566 3.05 17.63 19.76
C HIS A 566 4.22 17.06 20.51
N GLY A 567 4.80 15.96 20.06
CA GLY A 567 5.84 15.33 20.87
C GLY A 567 6.21 13.93 20.46
N ARG A 568 6.88 13.27 21.40
CA ARG A 568 7.39 11.91 21.27
C ARG A 568 7.12 11.11 22.54
N ILE A 569 6.64 9.88 22.37
CA ILE A 569 6.54 8.89 23.44
C ILE A 569 7.59 7.82 23.18
N THR A 570 8.55 7.64 24.08
CA THR A 570 9.57 6.58 23.97
C THR A 570 9.19 5.42 24.88
N CYS A 571 9.22 4.21 24.34
CA CYS A 571 8.75 3.01 25.02
C CYS A 571 9.82 1.91 25.03
N LYS A 572 9.86 1.15 26.11
CA LYS A 572 10.52 -0.16 26.20
C LYS A 572 9.47 -1.26 26.05
N LEU A 573 9.77 -2.27 25.24
CA LEU A 573 8.97 -3.46 25.07
C LEU A 573 9.78 -4.67 25.51
N THR A 574 9.30 -5.43 26.49
CA THR A 574 9.98 -6.62 27.02
C THR A 574 9.14 -7.86 26.78
N ALA A 575 9.76 -8.91 26.24
CA ALA A 575 9.10 -10.20 26.04
C ALA A 575 8.99 -10.97 27.37
N GLU A 576 7.79 -11.33 27.81
CA GLU A 576 7.60 -12.17 29.03
C GLU A 576 7.34 -13.64 28.72
N THR A 577 7.14 -13.94 27.45
CA THR A 577 7.09 -15.30 26.91
C THR A 577 7.89 -15.28 25.61
N PRO A 578 8.30 -16.44 25.08
CA PRO A 578 9.09 -16.44 23.87
C PRO A 578 8.41 -15.69 22.73
N LEU A 579 9.18 -14.85 22.03
CA LEU A 579 8.69 -13.93 21.01
C LEU A 579 9.25 -14.32 19.64
N PHE A 580 8.39 -14.33 18.62
CA PHE A 580 8.83 -14.51 17.23
C PHE A 580 8.11 -13.53 16.32
N VAL A 581 8.86 -12.73 15.58
CA VAL A 581 8.32 -11.74 14.63
C VAL A 581 8.94 -12.02 13.27
N GLY A 582 8.16 -12.61 12.36
CA GLY A 582 8.67 -13.11 11.09
C GLY A 582 8.82 -12.05 9.99
N SER A 583 9.77 -12.25 9.08
CA SER A 583 9.98 -11.46 7.84
C SER A 583 9.67 -12.21 6.54
N GLY A 584 9.51 -13.53 6.59
CA GLY A 584 9.30 -14.36 5.39
C GLY A 584 9.69 -15.83 5.61
N ASP A 585 9.72 -16.59 4.50
CA ASP A 585 10.33 -17.94 4.44
C ASP A 585 11.86 -17.80 4.27
N ALA A 586 12.65 -18.72 4.84
CA ALA A 586 14.09 -18.77 4.60
C ALA A 586 14.41 -19.12 3.12
N GLU A 587 15.44 -18.50 2.53
CA GLU A 587 15.73 -18.50 1.07
C GLU A 587 15.96 -19.88 0.40
N ASN A 588 16.06 -20.99 1.16
CA ASN A 588 16.50 -22.29 0.65
C ASN A 588 15.49 -23.46 0.76
N GLN A 589 14.17 -23.24 0.76
CA GLN A 589 13.20 -24.35 0.85
C GLN A 589 12.27 -24.47 -0.38
N LEU A 590 12.55 -25.48 -1.21
CA LEU A 590 11.89 -25.76 -2.50
C LEU A 590 10.82 -26.89 -2.44
N THR A 591 10.57 -27.52 -1.29
CA THR A 591 9.65 -28.67 -1.19
C THR A 591 8.37 -28.38 -0.38
N ASP A 592 7.21 -28.46 -1.05
CA ASP A 592 5.87 -28.24 -0.47
C ASP A 592 5.41 -29.31 0.56
N SER A 593 6.24 -30.32 0.85
CA SER A 593 5.91 -31.45 1.74
C SER A 593 6.35 -31.27 3.20
N GLU A 594 7.14 -30.25 3.52
CA GLU A 594 7.71 -30.04 4.86
C GLU A 594 7.25 -28.75 5.53
N ALA A 595 7.36 -28.68 6.87
CA ALA A 595 7.10 -27.48 7.63
C ALA A 595 8.14 -26.39 7.31
N LYS A 596 7.67 -25.23 6.83
CA LYS A 596 8.52 -24.11 6.42
C LYS A 596 9.23 -23.47 7.60
N LEU A 597 10.52 -23.20 7.46
CA LEU A 597 11.30 -22.42 8.43
C LEU A 597 11.08 -20.92 8.18
N LYS A 598 10.67 -20.19 9.22
CA LYS A 598 10.51 -18.72 9.17
C LYS A 598 11.70 -18.04 9.84
N GLU A 599 12.13 -16.92 9.26
CA GLU A 599 13.18 -16.07 9.82
C GLU A 599 12.62 -14.86 10.55
N HIS A 600 13.39 -14.33 11.50
CA HIS A 600 13.04 -13.11 12.21
C HIS A 600 13.16 -11.89 11.30
N TYR A 601 12.34 -10.89 11.57
CA TYR A 601 12.54 -9.56 11.05
C TYR A 601 13.86 -8.96 11.56
N GLN A 602 14.60 -8.41 10.62
CA GLN A 602 15.85 -7.71 10.86
C GLN A 602 15.78 -6.32 10.25
N LEU A 603 16.41 -5.37 10.94
CA LEU A 603 16.67 -4.03 10.45
C LEU A 603 18.18 -3.80 10.62
N ASN A 604 18.89 -3.45 9.54
CA ASN A 604 20.34 -3.28 9.54
C ASN A 604 21.09 -4.54 10.04
N ASN A 605 20.61 -5.72 9.61
CA ASN A 605 21.10 -7.05 10.01
C ASN A 605 21.07 -7.32 11.53
N LYS A 606 20.36 -6.49 12.29
CA LYS A 606 20.05 -6.70 13.70
C LYS A 606 18.58 -7.07 13.83
N LEU A 607 18.29 -7.93 14.79
CA LEU A 607 16.91 -8.29 15.10
C LEU A 607 16.10 -7.05 15.52
N ALA A 608 14.89 -6.96 15.00
CA ALA A 608 14.02 -5.81 15.21
C ALA A 608 12.55 -6.21 15.20
N ILE A 609 11.69 -5.30 15.62
CA ILE A 609 10.25 -5.39 15.45
C ILE A 609 9.84 -4.37 14.38
N PRO A 610 9.18 -4.76 13.30
CA PRO A 610 8.78 -3.81 12.27
C PRO A 610 7.73 -2.85 12.83
N ALA A 611 7.87 -1.57 12.49
CA ALA A 611 6.94 -0.50 12.88
C ALA A 611 5.48 -0.82 12.59
N THR A 612 5.19 -1.55 11.51
CA THR A 612 3.82 -1.99 11.17
C THR A 612 3.22 -2.99 12.15
N SER A 613 4.03 -3.85 12.77
CA SER A 613 3.56 -4.76 13.81
C SER A 613 3.22 -4.01 15.10
N LEU A 614 4.07 -3.05 15.50
CA LEU A 614 3.83 -2.17 16.65
C LEU A 614 2.60 -1.29 16.42
N ARG A 615 2.51 -0.61 15.26
CA ARG A 615 1.34 0.18 14.89
C ARG A 615 0.07 -0.68 14.82
N GLY A 616 0.15 -1.90 14.29
CA GLY A 616 -0.99 -2.82 14.24
C GLY A 616 -1.51 -3.20 15.62
N LEU A 617 -0.61 -3.48 16.56
CA LEU A 617 -0.91 -3.77 17.97
C LEU A 617 -1.56 -2.56 18.66
N ILE A 618 -0.91 -1.40 18.59
CA ILE A 618 -1.36 -0.17 19.25
C ILE A 618 -2.68 0.31 18.67
N SER A 619 -2.81 0.35 17.35
CA SER A 619 -4.04 0.81 16.70
C SER A 619 -5.22 -0.14 16.89
N SER A 620 -4.99 -1.45 16.96
CA SER A 620 -6.07 -2.41 17.24
C SER A 620 -6.64 -2.23 18.65
N LEU A 621 -5.80 -1.94 19.63
CA LEU A 621 -6.28 -1.67 20.99
C LEU A 621 -6.92 -0.28 21.08
N ALA A 622 -6.40 0.72 20.36
CA ALA A 622 -7.04 2.03 20.26
C ALA A 622 -8.45 1.94 19.65
N GLU A 623 -8.61 1.23 18.54
CA GLU A 623 -9.91 0.97 17.90
C GLU A 623 -10.91 0.34 18.89
N ALA A 624 -10.43 -0.52 19.80
CA ALA A 624 -11.25 -1.15 20.83
C ALA A 624 -11.57 -0.21 21.99
N ALA A 625 -10.56 0.44 22.56
CA ALA A 625 -10.68 1.29 23.74
C ALA A 625 -11.57 2.52 23.51
N SER A 626 -11.47 3.16 22.33
CA SER A 626 -12.31 4.31 21.96
C SER A 626 -13.58 3.93 21.20
N ASN A 627 -13.95 2.63 21.19
CA ASN A 627 -15.04 2.06 20.41
C ASN A 627 -15.14 2.62 18.97
N SER A 628 -13.99 2.78 18.31
CA SER A 628 -13.86 3.40 17.00
C SER A 628 -14.08 2.41 15.86
N ALA A 629 -14.14 2.92 14.63
CA ALA A 629 -14.38 2.10 13.45
C ALA A 629 -13.34 1.00 13.25
N LEU A 630 -13.81 -0.16 12.78
CA LEU A 630 -12.99 -1.30 12.39
C LEU A 630 -12.34 -0.98 11.04
N ARG A 631 -11.23 -0.23 11.06
CA ARG A 631 -10.56 0.24 9.82
C ARG A 631 -10.17 -0.88 8.86
N VAL A 632 -9.93 -2.09 9.38
CA VAL A 632 -9.68 -3.29 8.58
C VAL A 632 -10.77 -4.31 8.84
N LEU A 633 -11.81 -4.29 8.02
CA LEU A 633 -12.92 -5.24 8.08
C LEU A 633 -13.29 -5.71 6.66
N ASP A 634 -13.22 -7.01 6.44
CA ASP A 634 -13.67 -7.65 5.21
C ASP A 634 -15.21 -7.72 5.15
N ASN A 635 -15.77 -7.56 3.94
CA ASN A 635 -17.20 -7.68 3.68
C ASN A 635 -17.57 -9.02 3.04
N GLY A 636 -16.82 -10.07 3.34
CA GLY A 636 -17.00 -11.40 2.77
C GLY A 636 -18.39 -12.01 3.02
N VAL A 637 -18.80 -12.90 2.12
CA VAL A 637 -20.03 -13.70 2.26
C VAL A 637 -19.78 -14.85 3.24
N LEU A 638 -20.64 -15.00 4.24
CA LEU A 638 -20.64 -16.17 5.12
C LEU A 638 -21.39 -17.32 4.44
N SER A 639 -20.76 -18.48 4.32
CA SER A 639 -21.38 -19.68 3.72
C SER A 639 -21.23 -20.93 4.59
N TYR A 640 -22.17 -21.85 4.43
CA TYR A 640 -22.22 -23.13 5.16
C TYR A 640 -22.61 -24.27 4.23
N ARG A 641 -22.40 -25.52 4.68
CA ARG A 641 -22.77 -26.70 3.89
C ARG A 641 -24.20 -27.11 4.23
N LYS A 642 -25.08 -27.26 3.23
CA LYS A 642 -26.43 -27.76 3.46
C LYS A 642 -26.39 -29.19 4.05
N PRO A 643 -27.27 -29.52 5.02
CA PRO A 643 -27.45 -30.89 5.45
C PRO A 643 -28.00 -31.72 4.28
N ALA A 644 -27.73 -33.03 4.27
CA ALA A 644 -28.15 -33.92 3.19
C ALA A 644 -29.69 -33.96 3.00
N SER A 645 -30.46 -33.63 4.04
CA SER A 645 -31.93 -33.52 3.99
C SER A 645 -32.40 -32.38 3.08
N ARG A 646 -31.68 -31.25 3.05
CA ARG A 646 -31.96 -30.05 2.24
C ARG A 646 -31.18 -30.00 0.91
N ALA A 647 -30.67 -31.14 0.45
CA ALA A 647 -29.98 -31.24 -0.84
C ALA A 647 -30.95 -30.95 -2.00
N LEU A 648 -30.47 -30.26 -3.03
CA LEU A 648 -31.23 -30.04 -4.26
C LEU A 648 -31.41 -31.38 -4.99
N ARG A 649 -32.63 -31.66 -5.44
CA ARG A 649 -32.98 -32.97 -6.03
C ARG A 649 -33.50 -32.91 -7.47
N LYS A 650 -34.01 -31.76 -7.91
CA LYS A 650 -34.44 -31.57 -9.30
C LYS A 650 -33.22 -31.26 -10.18
N ILE A 651 -33.22 -31.77 -11.41
CA ILE A 651 -32.16 -31.53 -12.40
C ILE A 651 -32.81 -30.90 -13.63
N GLY A 652 -32.15 -29.90 -14.22
CA GLY A 652 -32.61 -29.28 -15.44
C GLY A 652 -31.50 -28.68 -16.29
N ILE A 653 -31.86 -28.34 -17.52
CA ILE A 653 -30.98 -27.78 -18.54
C ILE A 653 -31.24 -26.28 -18.65
N LEU A 654 -30.18 -25.48 -18.53
CA LEU A 654 -30.22 -24.02 -18.69
C LEU A 654 -30.19 -23.61 -20.17
N PHE A 655 -30.84 -22.50 -20.52
CA PHE A 655 -30.74 -21.85 -21.83
C PHE A 655 -31.10 -20.35 -21.71
N LYS A 656 -30.74 -19.51 -22.67
CA LYS A 656 -31.18 -18.11 -22.70
C LYS A 656 -32.27 -17.90 -23.74
N ARG A 657 -33.18 -16.98 -23.42
CA ARG A 657 -34.15 -16.41 -24.36
C ARG A 657 -34.34 -14.95 -24.00
N GLU A 658 -34.19 -14.04 -24.96
CA GLU A 658 -34.31 -12.58 -24.75
C GLU A 658 -33.38 -12.08 -23.61
N GLU A 659 -32.13 -12.56 -23.59
CA GLU A 659 -31.12 -12.27 -22.55
C GLU A 659 -31.45 -12.73 -21.12
N GLN A 660 -32.57 -13.44 -20.90
CA GLN A 660 -32.93 -14.02 -19.61
C GLN A 660 -32.65 -15.52 -19.55
N TRP A 661 -32.05 -15.98 -18.43
CA TRP A 661 -31.86 -17.40 -18.15
C TRP A 661 -33.21 -18.09 -17.89
N ARG A 662 -33.40 -19.25 -18.52
CA ARG A 662 -34.52 -20.17 -18.31
C ARG A 662 -34.01 -21.59 -18.12
N LEU A 663 -34.83 -22.44 -17.52
CA LEU A 663 -34.47 -23.82 -17.23
C LEU A 663 -35.63 -24.76 -17.62
N VAL A 664 -35.31 -25.78 -18.40
CA VAL A 664 -36.22 -26.91 -18.65
C VAL A 664 -35.88 -28.04 -17.68
N GLN A 665 -36.88 -28.50 -16.93
CA GLN A 665 -36.70 -29.61 -15.99
C GLN A 665 -36.58 -30.93 -16.75
N MET A 666 -35.57 -31.75 -16.40
CA MET A 666 -35.45 -33.10 -16.95
C MET A 666 -36.44 -34.05 -16.25
N GLU A 667 -36.92 -35.07 -16.98
CA GLU A 667 -37.77 -36.13 -16.41
C GLU A 667 -36.99 -36.98 -15.41
N GLY A 668 -36.93 -36.49 -14.18
CA GLY A 668 -36.26 -37.17 -13.09
C GLY A 668 -35.87 -36.22 -11.96
N ASN A 669 -36.69 -36.20 -10.91
CA ASN A 669 -36.19 -35.86 -9.58
C ASN A 669 -35.09 -36.90 -9.22
N LEU A 670 -34.17 -36.63 -8.29
CA LEU A 670 -33.11 -37.55 -7.85
C LEU A 670 -33.64 -38.96 -7.46
N ALA A 671 -34.95 -39.09 -7.22
CA ALA A 671 -35.67 -40.34 -7.01
C ALA A 671 -35.75 -41.26 -8.25
N ASN A 672 -35.73 -40.71 -9.48
CA ASN A 672 -35.86 -41.44 -10.74
C ASN A 672 -34.56 -41.49 -11.57
N ALA A 673 -33.56 -40.65 -11.25
CA ALA A 673 -32.22 -40.77 -11.82
C ALA A 673 -31.53 -42.03 -11.28
N ILE A 674 -31.00 -42.88 -12.17
CA ILE A 674 -30.43 -44.17 -11.79
C ILE A 674 -28.98 -43.93 -11.35
N LYS A 675 -28.68 -44.24 -10.08
CA LYS A 675 -27.30 -44.24 -9.58
C LYS A 675 -26.58 -45.45 -10.14
N LEU A 676 -25.57 -45.18 -10.96
CA LEU A 676 -24.82 -46.25 -11.63
C LEU A 676 -24.08 -47.12 -10.61
N LYS A 677 -23.53 -46.56 -9.52
CA LYS A 677 -22.74 -47.32 -8.55
C LYS A 677 -23.47 -48.51 -7.87
N SER A 678 -24.77 -48.41 -7.58
CA SER A 678 -25.48 -49.39 -6.74
C SER A 678 -25.82 -50.72 -7.43
N ALA A 679 -25.44 -50.88 -8.70
CA ALA A 679 -25.93 -51.96 -9.55
C ALA A 679 -24.81 -52.79 -10.21
N TYR A 680 -23.54 -52.76 -9.78
CA TYR A 680 -22.46 -53.46 -10.52
C TYR A 680 -21.35 -53.99 -9.61
N THR A 681 -20.51 -54.87 -10.17
CA THR A 681 -19.17 -55.11 -9.63
C THR A 681 -18.28 -53.88 -9.90
N ASN A 682 -17.49 -53.47 -8.90
CA ASN A 682 -16.63 -52.28 -8.99
C ASN A 682 -15.77 -52.27 -10.26
N GLN A 683 -15.29 -53.43 -10.74
CA GLN A 683 -14.45 -53.54 -11.93
C GLN A 683 -15.18 -53.22 -13.25
N LYS A 684 -16.37 -53.82 -13.51
CA LYS A 684 -17.11 -53.56 -14.76
C LYS A 684 -17.55 -52.11 -14.89
N MET A 685 -17.92 -51.49 -13.78
CA MET A 685 -18.27 -50.07 -13.73
C MET A 685 -17.05 -49.18 -13.98
N MET A 686 -15.89 -49.53 -13.43
CA MET A 686 -14.62 -48.84 -13.72
C MET A 686 -14.30 -48.86 -15.21
N ASP A 687 -14.41 -50.03 -15.85
CA ASP A 687 -14.10 -50.20 -17.27
C ASP A 687 -15.07 -49.41 -18.16
N PHE A 688 -16.37 -49.45 -17.84
CA PHE A 688 -17.39 -48.64 -18.53
C PHE A 688 -17.10 -47.15 -18.39
N LEU A 689 -16.95 -46.67 -17.16
CA LEU A 689 -16.79 -45.25 -16.88
C LEU A 689 -15.44 -44.69 -17.37
N ALA A 690 -14.38 -45.51 -17.46
CA ALA A 690 -13.05 -45.13 -17.94
C ALA A 690 -13.13 -44.40 -19.28
N ASN A 691 -13.91 -44.95 -20.21
CA ASN A 691 -13.95 -44.53 -21.61
C ASN A 691 -15.16 -43.67 -21.98
N LYS A 692 -16.14 -43.50 -21.09
CA LYS A 692 -17.31 -42.64 -21.35
C LYS A 692 -17.12 -41.21 -20.87
N GLN A 693 -17.76 -40.29 -21.58
CA GLN A 693 -17.83 -38.87 -21.26
C GLN A 693 -19.14 -38.55 -20.54
N SER A 694 -19.12 -37.49 -19.74
CA SER A 694 -20.32 -36.89 -19.19
C SER A 694 -21.02 -36.09 -20.28
N TRP A 695 -22.31 -35.85 -20.06
CA TRP A 695 -23.12 -34.93 -20.82
C TRP A 695 -22.43 -33.59 -21.03
N SER A 696 -22.40 -33.14 -22.28
CA SER A 696 -22.06 -31.79 -22.71
C SER A 696 -22.72 -31.52 -24.07
N PRO A 697 -22.85 -30.26 -24.51
CA PRO A 697 -23.39 -29.94 -25.83
C PRO A 697 -22.59 -30.56 -27.00
N GLU A 698 -21.28 -30.71 -26.82
CA GLU A 698 -20.36 -31.31 -27.80
C GLU A 698 -20.41 -32.86 -27.77
N HIS A 699 -20.82 -33.45 -26.64
CA HIS A 699 -21.02 -34.88 -26.43
C HIS A 699 -22.46 -35.14 -25.98
N ASN A 700 -23.41 -35.03 -26.92
CA ASN A 700 -24.84 -35.27 -26.73
C ASN A 700 -25.23 -36.75 -26.90
N VAL A 701 -24.32 -37.67 -26.56
CA VAL A 701 -24.51 -39.12 -26.71
C VAL A 701 -25.59 -39.63 -25.76
N VAL A 702 -26.53 -40.39 -26.31
CA VAL A 702 -27.56 -41.08 -25.54
C VAL A 702 -27.11 -42.50 -25.22
N TYR A 703 -27.52 -43.00 -24.07
CA TYR A 703 -27.25 -44.35 -23.62
C TYR A 703 -28.57 -45.05 -23.31
N TYR A 704 -28.59 -46.36 -23.49
CA TYR A 704 -29.78 -47.17 -23.35
C TYR A 704 -29.60 -48.18 -22.23
N LEU A 705 -30.59 -48.24 -21.34
CA LEU A 705 -30.70 -49.21 -20.26
C LEU A 705 -31.91 -50.12 -20.48
N SER A 706 -31.81 -51.37 -20.02
CA SER A 706 -32.95 -52.29 -20.02
C SER A 706 -34.10 -51.71 -19.18
N ALA A 707 -35.36 -51.92 -19.62
CA ALA A 707 -36.55 -51.49 -18.89
C ALA A 707 -36.61 -52.10 -17.47
N ASP A 708 -36.11 -53.33 -17.30
CA ASP A 708 -36.09 -54.08 -16.03
C ASP A 708 -34.78 -53.93 -15.24
N PHE A 709 -33.98 -52.90 -15.53
CA PHE A 709 -32.63 -52.61 -14.99
C PHE A 709 -32.23 -53.43 -13.74
N ARG A 710 -31.31 -54.40 -13.92
CA ARG A 710 -30.83 -55.28 -12.83
C ARG A 710 -29.39 -54.94 -12.41
N PRO A 711 -28.97 -55.33 -11.18
CA PRO A 711 -27.57 -55.26 -10.78
C PRO A 711 -26.65 -56.08 -11.73
N GLY A 712 -25.98 -55.42 -12.66
CA GLY A 712 -24.96 -55.94 -13.58
C GLY A 712 -24.97 -55.28 -14.97
N ASP A 713 -26.05 -54.60 -15.34
CA ASP A 713 -26.37 -54.16 -16.72
C ASP A 713 -25.80 -52.79 -17.08
N VAL A 714 -24.68 -52.69 -17.82
CA VAL A 714 -24.05 -51.38 -18.11
C VAL A 714 -24.82 -50.65 -19.22
N PRO A 715 -24.93 -49.30 -19.19
CA PRO A 715 -25.55 -48.57 -20.29
C PRO A 715 -24.87 -48.88 -21.63
N GLN A 716 -25.67 -49.06 -22.69
CA GLN A 716 -25.20 -49.39 -24.03
C GLN A 716 -25.43 -48.22 -24.99
N GLU A 717 -24.64 -48.12 -26.06
CA GLU A 717 -24.77 -47.05 -27.08
C GLU A 717 -25.70 -47.45 -28.23
N THR A 718 -26.08 -48.73 -28.33
CA THR A 718 -26.97 -49.20 -29.40
C THR A 718 -28.42 -49.18 -28.93
N TYR A 719 -29.26 -48.50 -29.70
CA TYR A 719 -30.71 -48.47 -29.50
C TYR A 719 -31.32 -49.86 -29.73
N LEU A 720 -32.20 -50.28 -28.83
CA LEU A 720 -33.03 -51.47 -28.98
C LEU A 720 -34.44 -51.11 -28.48
N ALA A 721 -35.46 -51.48 -29.25
CA ALA A 721 -36.85 -51.16 -28.94
C ALA A 721 -37.25 -51.62 -27.53
N GLY A 722 -37.93 -50.74 -26.77
CA GLY A 722 -38.37 -51.00 -25.40
C GLY A 722 -37.32 -50.73 -24.30
N ARG A 723 -36.19 -50.09 -24.62
CA ARG A 723 -35.18 -49.65 -23.65
C ARG A 723 -35.37 -48.21 -23.21
N ILE A 724 -34.88 -47.91 -22.00
CA ILE A 724 -34.90 -46.56 -21.42
C ILE A 724 -33.71 -45.79 -21.98
N CYS A 725 -33.96 -44.70 -22.71
CA CYS A 725 -32.94 -43.78 -23.16
C CYS A 725 -32.57 -42.76 -22.07
N GLY A 726 -31.31 -42.34 -22.05
CA GLY A 726 -30.81 -41.39 -21.05
C GLY A 726 -29.39 -40.90 -21.30
N ILE A 727 -29.05 -39.81 -20.64
CA ILE A 727 -27.72 -39.19 -20.68
C ILE A 727 -26.95 -39.47 -19.40
N LEU A 728 -25.62 -39.50 -19.50
CA LEU A 728 -24.74 -39.74 -18.37
C LEU A 728 -24.26 -38.44 -17.75
N ARG A 729 -24.37 -38.30 -16.44
CA ARG A 729 -23.78 -37.22 -15.67
C ARG A 729 -22.62 -37.77 -14.84
N ILE A 730 -21.39 -37.51 -15.28
CA ILE A 730 -20.16 -38.05 -14.69
C ILE A 730 -19.28 -36.89 -14.22
N LEU A 731 -18.92 -36.88 -12.94
CA LEU A 731 -17.97 -35.89 -12.41
C LEU A 731 -16.52 -36.35 -12.65
N GLY A 732 -15.63 -35.42 -13.01
CA GLY A 732 -14.19 -35.67 -13.15
C GLY A 732 -13.55 -36.14 -11.83
N GLY A 733 -12.56 -37.04 -11.95
CA GLY A 733 -11.72 -37.49 -10.84
C GLY A 733 -10.44 -36.67 -10.72
N LYS A 734 -9.92 -36.50 -9.50
CA LYS A 734 -8.84 -35.53 -9.26
C LYS A 734 -7.47 -36.01 -9.73
N ASP A 735 -7.21 -37.32 -9.83
CA ASP A 735 -5.87 -37.84 -10.15
C ASP A 735 -5.86 -39.17 -10.94
N GLY A 736 -6.95 -39.53 -11.62
CA GLY A 736 -7.02 -40.78 -12.40
C GLY A 736 -7.12 -42.07 -11.57
N ASP A 737 -6.95 -42.03 -10.24
CA ASP A 737 -7.21 -43.18 -9.35
C ASP A 737 -8.72 -43.33 -9.07
N ARG A 738 -9.40 -43.97 -10.00
CA ARG A 738 -10.86 -44.09 -10.00
C ARG A 738 -11.40 -45.10 -8.98
N LYS A 739 -10.53 -45.95 -8.41
CA LYS A 739 -10.90 -47.04 -7.51
C LYS A 739 -11.36 -46.52 -6.14
N ASN A 740 -10.61 -45.59 -5.55
CA ASN A 740 -10.95 -44.93 -4.27
C ASN A 740 -12.09 -43.91 -4.40
N GLU A 741 -12.29 -43.33 -5.60
CA GLU A 741 -13.33 -42.34 -5.84
C GLU A 741 -14.74 -42.94 -5.99
N LEU A 742 -14.85 -44.10 -6.64
CA LEU A 742 -16.13 -44.81 -6.77
C LEU A 742 -16.71 -45.17 -5.41
N GLU A 743 -15.89 -45.52 -4.42
CA GLU A 743 -16.34 -45.88 -3.06
C GLU A 743 -17.04 -44.72 -2.33
N ASN A 744 -16.81 -43.46 -2.73
CA ASN A 744 -17.28 -42.28 -2.00
C ASN A 744 -18.25 -41.35 -2.76
N LYS A 745 -18.38 -41.45 -4.09
CA LYS A 745 -19.18 -40.50 -4.89
C LYS A 745 -20.63 -40.97 -5.15
N LYS A 746 -21.60 -40.09 -4.90
CA LYS A 746 -23.07 -40.29 -5.12
C LYS A 746 -23.61 -39.64 -6.41
N HIS A 747 -22.73 -39.11 -7.26
CA HIS A 747 -23.09 -38.12 -8.29
C HIS A 747 -22.90 -38.61 -9.74
N GLU A 748 -22.60 -39.89 -9.94
CA GLU A 748 -22.61 -40.54 -11.26
C GLU A 748 -24.03 -41.05 -11.53
N LEU A 749 -24.74 -40.37 -12.43
CA LEU A 749 -26.17 -40.57 -12.67
C LEU A 749 -26.46 -40.86 -14.13
N PHE A 750 -27.36 -41.80 -14.38
CA PHE A 750 -28.07 -41.93 -15.65
C PHE A 750 -29.40 -41.18 -15.53
N ILE A 751 -29.56 -40.16 -16.37
CA ILE A 751 -30.72 -39.26 -16.38
C ILE A 751 -31.57 -39.62 -17.59
N ARG A 752 -32.82 -40.01 -17.35
CA ARG A 752 -33.74 -40.39 -18.42
C ARG A 752 -34.05 -39.17 -19.28
N VAL A 753 -34.17 -39.41 -20.57
CA VAL A 753 -34.65 -38.42 -21.54
C VAL A 753 -35.83 -39.04 -22.29
N ASP A 754 -36.70 -38.20 -22.85
CA ASP A 754 -37.81 -38.70 -23.66
C ASP A 754 -37.30 -39.03 -25.07
N GLU A 755 -37.71 -40.20 -25.58
CA GLU A 755 -37.32 -40.75 -26.86
C GLU A 755 -37.67 -39.81 -28.03
N GLN A 756 -38.72 -38.99 -27.90
CA GLN A 756 -39.08 -38.01 -28.94
C GLN A 756 -38.00 -36.96 -29.21
N TYR A 757 -37.07 -36.75 -28.28
CA TYR A 757 -35.94 -35.82 -28.43
C TYR A 757 -34.62 -36.56 -28.67
N VAL A 758 -34.67 -37.85 -29.00
CA VAL A 758 -33.50 -38.68 -29.27
C VAL A 758 -33.52 -39.08 -30.73
N ASP A 759 -32.49 -38.67 -31.47
CA ASP A 759 -32.19 -39.26 -32.77
C ASP A 759 -31.56 -40.63 -32.53
N THR A 760 -32.35 -41.68 -32.72
CA THR A 760 -31.93 -43.07 -32.52
C THR A 760 -30.98 -43.59 -33.61
N GLU A 761 -30.89 -42.94 -34.77
CA GLU A 761 -30.00 -43.35 -35.87
C GLU A 761 -28.56 -42.95 -35.59
N ILE A 762 -28.35 -41.73 -35.09
CA ILE A 762 -27.02 -41.21 -34.76
C ILE A 762 -26.73 -41.21 -33.25
N ASN A 763 -27.67 -41.70 -32.43
CA ASN A 763 -27.60 -41.82 -30.98
C ASN A 763 -27.32 -40.49 -30.26
N ARG A 764 -28.10 -39.45 -30.60
CA ARG A 764 -27.92 -38.08 -30.11
C ARG A 764 -29.18 -37.47 -29.51
N PHE A 765 -29.01 -36.69 -28.46
CA PHE A 765 -30.08 -35.89 -27.85
C PHE A 765 -30.18 -34.52 -28.55
N ASP A 766 -31.39 -34.16 -29.00
CA ASP A 766 -31.70 -32.86 -29.60
C ASP A 766 -32.03 -31.83 -28.52
N TYR A 767 -31.04 -30.99 -28.22
CA TYR A 767 -31.16 -29.95 -27.20
C TYR A 767 -32.06 -28.79 -27.65
N GLU A 768 -32.09 -28.46 -28.93
CA GLU A 768 -32.83 -27.31 -29.46
C GLU A 768 -34.33 -27.58 -29.39
N GLU A 769 -34.73 -28.78 -29.83
CA GLU A 769 -36.12 -29.22 -29.72
C GLU A 769 -36.53 -29.34 -28.25
N TYR A 770 -35.65 -29.88 -27.40
CA TYR A 770 -35.95 -30.05 -25.98
C TYR A 770 -36.13 -28.75 -25.21
N VAL A 771 -35.48 -27.65 -25.59
CA VAL A 771 -35.68 -26.35 -24.92
C VAL A 771 -36.85 -25.54 -25.49
N ARG A 772 -37.36 -25.88 -26.68
CA ARG A 772 -38.51 -25.21 -27.33
C ARG A 772 -39.84 -25.35 -26.60
N GLN A 773 -40.01 -26.40 -25.80
CA GLN A 773 -41.19 -26.59 -24.93
C GLN A 773 -41.36 -25.48 -23.86
N GLY A 774 -40.38 -24.58 -23.75
CA GLY A 774 -40.44 -23.46 -22.82
C GLY A 774 -39.92 -23.87 -21.45
N GLY A 775 -39.08 -23.02 -20.87
CA GLY A 775 -38.50 -23.23 -19.55
C GLY A 775 -39.12 -22.34 -18.50
N ILE A 776 -38.91 -22.69 -17.24
CA ILE A 776 -39.21 -21.85 -16.09
C ILE A 776 -38.15 -20.72 -16.06
N PRO A 777 -38.54 -19.44 -15.92
CA PRO A 777 -37.57 -18.35 -15.83
C PRO A 777 -36.70 -18.51 -14.58
N VAL A 778 -35.40 -18.29 -14.71
CA VAL A 778 -34.48 -18.26 -13.57
C VAL A 778 -34.47 -16.86 -12.99
N SER A 779 -34.73 -16.74 -11.69
CA SER A 779 -34.73 -15.43 -11.03
C SER A 779 -33.32 -14.82 -11.09
N PRO A 780 -33.17 -13.50 -11.31
CA PRO A 780 -31.86 -12.85 -11.29
C PRO A 780 -31.08 -13.11 -9.99
N SER A 781 -31.80 -13.15 -8.86
CA SER A 781 -31.21 -13.46 -7.55
C SER A 781 -30.61 -14.87 -7.46
N ALA A 782 -31.13 -15.87 -8.19
CA ALA A 782 -30.58 -17.21 -8.20
C ALA A 782 -29.26 -17.27 -8.98
N VAL A 783 -29.17 -16.53 -10.09
CA VAL A 783 -27.95 -16.41 -10.92
C VAL A 783 -26.85 -15.68 -10.16
N GLU A 784 -27.19 -14.57 -9.50
CA GLU A 784 -26.27 -13.82 -8.65
C GLU A 784 -25.75 -14.70 -7.50
N ARG A 785 -26.64 -15.38 -6.75
CA ARG A 785 -26.26 -16.31 -5.67
C ARG A 785 -25.32 -17.42 -6.14
N TYR A 786 -25.62 -18.01 -7.29
CA TYR A 786 -24.77 -19.04 -7.87
C TYR A 786 -23.38 -18.50 -8.18
N THR A 787 -23.30 -17.34 -8.83
CA THR A 787 -22.04 -16.70 -9.24
C THR A 787 -21.17 -16.40 -8.01
N GLU A 788 -21.74 -15.76 -6.98
CA GLU A 788 -21.04 -15.45 -5.72
C GLU A 788 -20.47 -16.71 -5.04
N LEU A 789 -21.26 -17.78 -4.92
CA LEU A 789 -20.85 -19.02 -4.26
C LEU A 789 -19.82 -19.81 -5.07
N ALA A 790 -19.97 -19.81 -6.39
CA ALA A 790 -19.06 -20.48 -7.31
C ALA A 790 -17.69 -19.77 -7.32
N ASP A 791 -17.68 -18.44 -7.37
CA ASP A 791 -16.46 -17.62 -7.30
C ASP A 791 -15.76 -17.75 -5.95
N GLN A 792 -16.51 -17.69 -4.83
CA GLN A 792 -15.96 -17.95 -3.49
C GLN A 792 -15.28 -19.33 -3.43
N ARG A 793 -15.86 -20.35 -4.08
CA ARG A 793 -15.29 -21.70 -4.10
C ARG A 793 -14.03 -21.78 -4.95
N SER A 794 -14.00 -21.13 -6.12
CA SER A 794 -12.83 -21.05 -6.98
C SER A 794 -11.68 -20.32 -6.29
N LEU A 795 -11.95 -19.19 -5.64
CA LEU A 795 -10.98 -18.45 -4.83
C LEU A 795 -10.43 -19.30 -3.69
N SER A 796 -11.28 -20.09 -3.01
CA SER A 796 -10.85 -20.98 -1.92
C SER A 796 -9.96 -22.15 -2.36
N GLN A 797 -9.85 -22.42 -3.67
CA GLN A 797 -9.04 -23.50 -4.25
C GLN A 797 -7.70 -23.03 -4.82
N LYS A 798 -7.45 -21.71 -4.87
CA LYS A 798 -6.19 -21.14 -5.37
C LYS A 798 -4.94 -21.70 -4.68
N ASN A 799 -5.05 -22.10 -3.42
CA ASN A 799 -3.93 -22.63 -2.65
C ASN A 799 -3.77 -24.17 -2.76
N SER A 800 -4.51 -24.85 -3.67
CA SER A 800 -4.41 -26.31 -3.86
C SER A 800 -3.12 -26.66 -4.59
N ARG A 801 -2.35 -27.60 -4.05
CA ARG A 801 -1.07 -28.09 -4.60
C ARG A 801 -1.18 -28.51 -6.08
N ASP A 802 -2.30 -29.13 -6.46
CA ASP A 802 -2.57 -29.62 -7.82
C ASP A 802 -2.80 -28.52 -8.87
N LEU A 803 -3.00 -27.26 -8.44
CA LEU A 803 -3.35 -26.10 -9.25
C LEU A 803 -2.25 -25.04 -9.32
N LYS A 804 -1.17 -25.21 -8.54
CA LYS A 804 -0.05 -24.27 -8.43
C LYS A 804 0.72 -24.00 -9.73
N GLY A 805 0.57 -24.86 -10.74
CA GLY A 805 1.23 -24.71 -12.05
C GLY A 805 0.32 -24.21 -13.19
N ASP A 806 -0.94 -23.90 -12.91
CA ASP A 806 -1.91 -23.41 -13.90
C ASP A 806 -2.21 -21.92 -13.72
N ASN A 807 -1.23 -21.09 -14.07
CA ASN A 807 -1.28 -19.63 -13.89
C ASN A 807 -2.38 -18.95 -14.72
N ASN A 808 -2.81 -19.59 -15.81
CA ASN A 808 -3.84 -19.04 -16.69
C ASN A 808 -5.26 -19.39 -16.21
N CYS A 809 -5.40 -20.19 -15.15
CA CYS A 809 -6.67 -20.74 -14.69
C CYS A 809 -7.41 -21.41 -15.85
N CYS A 810 -6.74 -22.22 -16.68
CA CYS A 810 -7.37 -22.86 -17.85
C CYS A 810 -7.54 -24.38 -17.69
N SER A 811 -7.08 -24.95 -16.58
CA SER A 811 -7.17 -26.37 -16.29
C SER A 811 -8.54 -26.76 -15.74
N ASP A 812 -9.07 -27.87 -16.24
CA ASP A 812 -10.30 -28.50 -15.71
C ASP A 812 -10.16 -28.92 -14.24
N LYS A 813 -8.94 -28.95 -13.69
CA LYS A 813 -8.63 -29.29 -12.29
C LYS A 813 -9.15 -28.27 -11.27
N TRP A 814 -9.43 -27.02 -11.66
CA TRP A 814 -9.95 -25.96 -10.76
C TRP A 814 -11.36 -26.24 -10.23
N LEU A 815 -12.05 -27.19 -10.85
CA LEU A 815 -13.49 -27.34 -10.72
C LEU A 815 -13.82 -28.59 -9.89
N PRO A 816 -14.31 -28.44 -8.65
CA PRO A 816 -14.54 -29.56 -7.74
C PRO A 816 -15.70 -30.46 -8.17
N PHE A 817 -16.48 -30.03 -9.18
CA PHE A 817 -17.70 -30.68 -9.68
C PHE A 817 -17.84 -30.53 -11.21
N HIS A 818 -16.74 -30.52 -11.96
CA HIS A 818 -16.81 -30.45 -13.43
C HIS A 818 -17.33 -31.74 -14.06
N LEU A 819 -18.14 -31.59 -15.09
CA LEU A 819 -18.62 -32.70 -15.90
C LEU A 819 -17.48 -33.19 -16.79
N LYS A 820 -17.14 -34.48 -16.68
CA LYS A 820 -16.06 -35.11 -17.45
C LYS A 820 -16.32 -34.95 -18.96
N GLY A 821 -15.44 -34.29 -19.71
CA GLY A 821 -15.59 -34.13 -21.17
C GLY A 821 -16.29 -32.83 -21.63
N ALA A 822 -16.78 -31.99 -20.71
CA ALA A 822 -17.24 -30.65 -21.07
C ALA A 822 -16.04 -29.70 -21.28
N ALA A 823 -15.74 -29.28 -22.51
CA ALA A 823 -14.67 -28.32 -22.76
C ALA A 823 -15.08 -26.91 -22.27
N ARG A 824 -14.38 -26.35 -21.28
CA ARG A 824 -14.52 -24.91 -20.97
C ARG A 824 -13.50 -24.10 -21.79
N TYR A 825 -13.98 -23.16 -22.62
CA TYR A 825 -13.16 -22.33 -23.52
C TYR A 825 -11.89 -21.79 -22.84
N LYS A 826 -10.72 -21.98 -23.47
CA LYS A 826 -9.39 -21.59 -22.97
C LYS A 826 -9.15 -20.06 -22.88
N LYS A 827 -10.05 -19.22 -23.37
CA LYS A 827 -9.86 -17.76 -23.44
C LYS A 827 -10.46 -16.96 -22.27
N GLU A 828 -11.28 -17.58 -21.43
CA GLU A 828 -11.83 -16.96 -20.22
C GLU A 828 -11.05 -17.44 -18.99
N LYS A 829 -10.74 -16.54 -18.04
CA LYS A 829 -10.09 -16.91 -16.77
C LYS A 829 -11.00 -17.89 -16.01
N ALA A 830 -10.72 -19.20 -15.99
CA ALA A 830 -11.62 -20.21 -15.37
C ALA A 830 -11.64 -20.21 -13.83
N CYS A 831 -11.20 -19.10 -13.20
CA CYS A 831 -11.42 -18.83 -11.79
C CYS A 831 -12.81 -18.27 -11.49
N LEU A 832 -13.56 -17.84 -12.51
CA LEU A 832 -14.99 -17.56 -12.43
C LEU A 832 -15.71 -18.77 -13.03
N LEU A 833 -16.77 -19.22 -12.37
CA LEU A 833 -17.54 -20.41 -12.78
C LEU A 833 -18.85 -19.94 -13.45
N PRO A 834 -18.83 -19.34 -14.66
CA PRO A 834 -20.05 -18.81 -15.25
C PRO A 834 -21.01 -19.93 -15.65
N LEU A 835 -22.30 -19.61 -15.63
CA LEU A 835 -23.34 -20.42 -16.25
C LEU A 835 -23.23 -20.33 -17.77
N ARG A 836 -23.50 -21.44 -18.45
CA ARG A 836 -23.56 -21.54 -19.91
C ARG A 836 -24.91 -22.07 -20.36
N GLU A 837 -25.26 -21.75 -21.60
CA GLU A 837 -26.37 -22.44 -22.24
C GLU A 837 -26.06 -23.92 -22.30
N TYR A 838 -27.09 -24.71 -22.05
CA TYR A 838 -27.02 -26.15 -21.92
C TYR A 838 -26.05 -26.57 -20.81
N ASP A 839 -26.10 -25.92 -19.65
CA ASP A 839 -25.53 -26.44 -18.41
C ASP A 839 -26.58 -27.28 -17.63
N LEU A 840 -26.15 -28.42 -17.08
CA LEU A 840 -26.99 -29.35 -16.33
C LEU A 840 -26.81 -29.10 -14.84
N VAL A 841 -27.80 -28.42 -14.28
CA VAL A 841 -27.78 -27.93 -12.91
C VAL A 841 -28.81 -28.64 -12.06
N TYR A 842 -28.50 -28.76 -10.78
CA TYR A 842 -29.53 -28.96 -9.76
C TYR A 842 -30.23 -27.64 -9.51
N PHE A 843 -31.53 -27.69 -9.27
CA PHE A 843 -32.31 -26.49 -9.00
C PHE A 843 -33.43 -26.72 -8.00
N ASP A 844 -34.00 -25.62 -7.50
CA ASP A 844 -35.31 -25.58 -6.87
C ASP A 844 -36.18 -24.46 -7.43
N SER A 845 -37.49 -24.60 -7.27
CA SER A 845 -38.48 -23.69 -7.85
C SER A 845 -39.69 -23.53 -6.93
N ASP A 846 -40.27 -22.33 -6.94
CA ASP A 846 -41.54 -22.01 -6.25
C ASP A 846 -42.78 -22.31 -7.11
N GLY A 847 -42.57 -22.83 -8.32
CA GLY A 847 -43.60 -23.14 -9.31
C GLY A 847 -43.74 -22.09 -10.41
N THR A 848 -43.31 -20.84 -10.20
CA THR A 848 -43.34 -19.78 -11.22
C THR A 848 -41.96 -19.40 -11.74
N GLN A 849 -40.94 -19.54 -10.90
CA GLN A 849 -39.55 -19.24 -11.24
C GLN A 849 -38.58 -20.22 -10.55
N VAL A 850 -37.37 -20.31 -11.10
CA VAL A 850 -36.26 -21.02 -10.45
C VAL A 850 -35.63 -20.09 -9.41
N THR A 851 -35.64 -20.55 -8.17
CA THR A 851 -35.18 -19.80 -6.99
C THR A 851 -33.76 -20.18 -6.59
N GLU A 852 -33.25 -21.33 -6.99
CA GLU A 852 -31.89 -21.75 -6.68
C GLU A 852 -31.32 -22.65 -7.79
N ILE A 853 -30.03 -22.51 -8.10
CA ILE A 853 -29.31 -23.35 -9.06
C ILE A 853 -27.91 -23.70 -8.54
N SER A 854 -27.40 -24.87 -8.94
CA SER A 854 -26.10 -25.39 -8.47
C SER A 854 -25.56 -26.51 -9.36
N PHE A 855 -24.24 -26.70 -9.41
CA PHE A 855 -23.62 -27.89 -10.02
C PHE A 855 -23.61 -29.14 -9.12
N SER A 856 -23.92 -29.04 -7.83
CA SER A 856 -23.92 -30.20 -6.93
C SER A 856 -25.16 -30.25 -6.06
N ALA A 857 -25.68 -31.47 -5.83
CA ALA A 857 -26.86 -31.69 -5.00
C ALA A 857 -26.63 -31.20 -3.55
N ILE A 858 -25.41 -31.38 -3.04
CA ILE A 858 -24.96 -30.85 -1.75
C ILE A 858 -24.09 -29.62 -2.03
N TRP A 859 -24.75 -28.51 -2.33
CA TRP A 859 -24.12 -27.21 -2.51
C TRP A 859 -23.91 -26.48 -1.17
N ARG A 860 -23.07 -25.44 -1.18
CA ARG A 860 -23.02 -24.49 -0.06
C ARG A 860 -24.24 -23.59 -0.12
N ASP A 861 -24.80 -23.26 1.02
CA ASP A 861 -25.76 -22.18 1.14
C ASP A 861 -25.09 -20.96 1.76
N ARG A 862 -25.72 -19.79 1.62
CA ARG A 862 -25.23 -18.54 2.20
C ARG A 862 -26.03 -18.15 3.42
N VAL A 863 -25.36 -17.45 4.32
CA VAL A 863 -26.04 -16.58 5.26
C VAL A 863 -26.61 -15.41 4.45
N ALA A 864 -27.84 -14.99 4.74
CA ALA A 864 -28.53 -13.95 3.96
C ALA A 864 -27.74 -12.63 3.91
N ASP A 865 -27.10 -12.28 5.03
CA ASP A 865 -26.37 -11.04 5.26
C ASP A 865 -24.84 -11.23 5.11
N LYS A 866 -24.16 -10.19 4.59
CA LYS A 866 -22.68 -10.10 4.58
C LYS A 866 -22.14 -9.65 5.94
N VAL A 867 -20.84 -9.83 6.18
CA VAL A 867 -20.20 -9.51 7.48
C VAL A 867 -20.50 -8.08 7.94
N HIS A 868 -20.44 -7.07 7.06
CA HIS A 868 -20.68 -5.67 7.45
C HIS A 868 -22.08 -5.43 8.03
N ALA A 869 -23.08 -6.24 7.64
CA ALA A 869 -24.45 -6.06 8.07
C ALA A 869 -24.62 -6.28 9.59
N PHE A 870 -23.70 -7.02 10.23
CA PHE A 870 -23.71 -7.32 11.66
C PHE A 870 -23.01 -6.25 12.52
N PHE A 871 -22.51 -5.18 11.90
CA PHE A 871 -21.89 -4.05 12.58
C PHE A 871 -22.70 -2.76 12.35
N PRO A 872 -22.76 -1.86 13.35
CA PRO A 872 -23.21 -0.48 13.15
C PRO A 872 -22.48 0.18 11.98
N GLU A 873 -23.17 1.07 11.26
CA GLU A 873 -22.63 1.68 10.05
C GLU A 873 -21.38 2.53 10.34
N GLU A 874 -21.39 3.24 11.45
CA GLU A 874 -20.31 4.08 11.96
C GLU A 874 -19.06 3.26 12.33
N LEU A 875 -19.21 1.96 12.60
CA LEU A 875 -18.10 1.07 12.96
C LEU A 875 -17.50 0.31 11.78
N ARG A 876 -18.06 0.43 10.58
CA ARG A 876 -17.48 -0.13 9.35
C ARG A 876 -16.30 0.72 8.91
N PRO A 877 -15.37 0.20 8.08
CA PRO A 877 -14.31 1.02 7.48
C PRO A 877 -14.90 2.27 6.81
N PHE A 878 -14.16 3.38 6.84
CA PHE A 878 -14.61 4.64 6.27
C PHE A 878 -15.02 4.46 4.80
N ASN A 879 -16.18 5.01 4.46
CA ASN A 879 -16.82 4.89 3.15
C ASN A 879 -17.71 6.12 2.92
N GLN A 880 -18.10 6.35 1.67
CA GLN A 880 -18.86 7.54 1.24
C GLN A 880 -20.13 7.81 2.08
N LYS A 881 -20.79 6.76 2.59
CA LYS A 881 -22.04 6.87 3.37
C LYS A 881 -21.81 7.37 4.79
N ARG A 882 -20.62 7.17 5.36
CA ARG A 882 -20.30 7.65 6.71
C ARG A 882 -20.15 9.17 6.72
N LYS A 883 -20.67 9.78 7.79
CA LYS A 883 -20.51 11.22 8.08
C LYS A 883 -19.36 11.50 9.05
N TRP A 884 -19.13 10.58 9.99
CA TRP A 884 -18.23 10.78 11.12
C TRP A 884 -16.93 10.00 10.98
N ILE A 885 -15.81 10.65 11.33
CA ILE A 885 -14.48 10.07 11.41
C ILE A 885 -14.18 9.77 12.89
N SER A 886 -13.82 8.53 13.17
CA SER A 886 -13.59 8.06 14.53
C SER A 886 -12.20 8.45 15.07
N PRO A 887 -12.00 8.53 16.39
CA PRO A 887 -10.70 8.85 16.99
C PRO A 887 -9.52 8.01 16.48
N ALA A 888 -9.70 6.69 16.33
CA ALA A 888 -8.65 5.82 15.82
C ALA A 888 -8.30 6.10 14.34
N GLU A 889 -9.27 6.55 13.54
CA GLU A 889 -9.05 6.99 12.16
C GLU A 889 -8.26 8.32 12.11
N LEU A 890 -8.47 9.23 13.05
CA LEU A 890 -7.68 10.48 13.17
C LEU A 890 -6.25 10.22 13.65
N LEU A 891 -6.06 9.33 14.63
CA LEU A 891 -4.72 9.01 15.13
C LEU A 891 -3.88 8.26 14.10
N PHE A 892 -4.46 7.26 13.44
CA PHE A 892 -3.70 6.34 12.61
C PHE A 892 -3.99 6.45 11.11
N GLY A 893 -4.92 7.31 10.67
CA GLY A 893 -5.24 7.50 9.26
C GLY A 893 -6.22 6.46 8.69
N PHE A 894 -6.76 6.77 7.52
CA PHE A 894 -7.70 5.93 6.76
C PHE A 894 -7.66 6.25 5.26
N VAL A 895 -8.21 5.34 4.47
CA VAL A 895 -8.53 5.55 3.05
C VAL A 895 -9.98 5.13 2.87
N GLU A 896 -10.78 5.98 2.23
CA GLU A 896 -12.17 5.73 1.92
C GLU A 896 -12.30 4.49 1.03
N LEU A 897 -13.20 3.57 1.41
CA LEU A 897 -13.55 2.42 0.58
C LEU A 897 -14.65 2.80 -0.40
N ASN A 898 -14.38 2.61 -1.68
CA ASN A 898 -15.36 2.72 -2.77
C ASN A 898 -15.66 1.32 -3.33
N ASP A 899 -16.96 0.97 -3.36
CA ASP A 899 -17.42 -0.31 -3.93
C ASP A 899 -17.35 -0.31 -5.47
N ASN A 900 -17.41 0.87 -6.11
CA ASN A 900 -17.25 1.03 -7.56
C ASN A 900 -15.78 1.21 -7.94
N LYS A 901 -15.30 0.36 -8.87
CA LYS A 901 -13.91 0.41 -9.32
C LYS A 901 -13.54 1.68 -10.08
N ASP A 902 -14.50 2.28 -10.77
CA ASP A 902 -14.32 3.45 -11.66
C ASP A 902 -14.34 4.79 -10.91
N GLU A 903 -14.83 4.83 -9.67
CA GLU A 903 -14.88 6.03 -8.82
C GLU A 903 -13.72 6.10 -7.81
N ARG A 904 -12.69 5.26 -7.97
CA ARG A 904 -11.54 5.20 -7.04
C ARG A 904 -10.60 6.40 -7.13
N ASP A 905 -10.66 7.18 -8.21
CA ASP A 905 -9.79 8.34 -8.42
C ASP A 905 -10.15 9.57 -7.55
N HIS A 906 -11.24 9.51 -6.77
CA HIS A 906 -11.70 10.55 -5.84
C HIS A 906 -11.86 10.08 -4.38
N ALA A 907 -11.18 8.98 -3.99
CA ALA A 907 -11.32 8.43 -2.65
C ALA A 907 -10.65 9.33 -1.59
N GLN A 908 -11.43 9.77 -0.58
CA GLN A 908 -10.90 10.58 0.52
C GLN A 908 -9.86 9.78 1.34
N ALA A 909 -8.73 10.39 1.68
CA ALA A 909 -7.71 9.76 2.52
C ALA A 909 -7.16 10.73 3.58
N PHE A 910 -6.65 10.15 4.68
CA PHE A 910 -6.00 10.89 5.75
C PHE A 910 -4.79 10.12 6.29
N THR A 911 -3.64 10.78 6.41
CA THR A 911 -2.39 10.12 6.78
C THR A 911 -2.39 9.69 8.25
N GLY A 912 -3.02 10.44 9.15
CA GLY A 912 -3.06 10.16 10.58
C GLY A 912 -2.02 10.96 11.35
N LYS A 913 -2.32 11.26 12.61
CA LYS A 913 -1.51 12.16 13.47
C LYS A 913 -0.35 11.49 14.21
N VAL A 914 -0.23 10.16 14.14
CA VAL A 914 0.77 9.36 14.88
C VAL A 914 1.65 8.56 13.92
N ARG A 915 2.97 8.74 14.07
CA ARG A 915 4.00 7.93 13.43
C ARG A 915 4.60 6.97 14.45
N VAL A 916 4.80 5.70 14.05
CA VAL A 916 5.41 4.67 14.91
C VAL A 916 6.73 4.23 14.28
N ALA A 917 7.81 4.25 15.06
CA ALA A 917 9.12 3.76 14.64
C ALA A 917 9.26 2.24 14.83
N ALA A 918 10.27 1.64 14.19
CA ALA A 918 10.60 0.23 14.40
C ALA A 918 11.16 0.01 15.81
N GLY A 919 10.94 -1.18 16.37
CA GLY A 919 11.53 -1.59 17.65
C GLY A 919 12.93 -2.12 17.44
N VAL A 920 13.92 -1.50 18.08
CA VAL A 920 15.34 -1.88 17.98
C VAL A 920 15.84 -2.45 19.30
N LEU A 921 16.79 -3.38 19.26
CA LEU A 921 17.45 -3.91 20.45
C LEU A 921 18.34 -2.85 21.12
N SER A 922 18.61 -3.03 22.41
CA SER A 922 19.63 -2.26 23.15
C SER A 922 21.01 -2.36 22.45
N PRO A 923 21.88 -1.34 22.48
CA PRO A 923 23.22 -1.40 21.89
C PRO A 923 24.10 -2.45 22.58
N ASP A 924 23.87 -2.68 23.87
CA ASP A 924 24.55 -3.68 24.70
C ASP A 924 24.06 -5.11 24.42
N ASP A 925 22.87 -5.25 23.83
CA ASP A 925 22.24 -6.53 23.47
C ASP A 925 22.48 -6.87 21.99
N SER A 926 23.68 -7.34 21.65
CA SER A 926 23.83 -8.19 20.47
C SER A 926 23.30 -9.58 20.82
N ILE A 927 22.30 -10.11 20.10
CA ILE A 927 21.83 -11.47 20.31
C ILE A 927 23.00 -12.44 20.11
N ARG A 928 23.47 -13.02 21.21
CA ARG A 928 24.40 -14.13 21.21
C ARG A 928 23.59 -15.39 20.91
N GLN A 929 24.24 -16.47 20.47
CA GLN A 929 23.57 -17.78 20.31
C GLN A 929 22.76 -18.20 21.56
N GLY A 930 23.13 -17.68 22.74
CA GLY A 930 22.43 -17.88 24.01
C GLY A 930 21.12 -17.08 24.21
N ASP A 931 20.69 -16.21 23.31
CA ASP A 931 19.44 -15.42 23.45
C ASP A 931 18.24 -16.02 22.69
N LEU A 932 18.49 -17.11 21.94
CA LEU A 932 17.45 -17.95 21.34
C LEU A 932 16.95 -18.96 22.36
N GLN A 933 15.63 -19.13 22.47
CA GLN A 933 15.02 -20.08 23.42
C GLN A 933 15.55 -21.50 23.20
N GLU A 934 15.73 -21.89 21.94
CA GLU A 934 16.31 -23.17 21.52
C GLU A 934 17.27 -22.91 20.33
N HIS A 935 18.43 -23.57 20.31
CA HIS A 935 19.37 -23.50 19.19
C HIS A 935 18.80 -24.13 17.92
N GLU A 936 18.06 -25.23 18.09
CA GLU A 936 17.32 -25.90 17.02
C GLU A 936 15.93 -25.27 16.82
N PRO A 937 15.44 -25.16 15.57
CA PRO A 937 14.07 -24.70 15.31
C PRO A 937 13.02 -25.62 15.95
N ILE A 938 12.05 -25.02 16.63
CA ILE A 938 10.88 -25.74 17.14
C ILE A 938 9.77 -25.78 16.09
N MET A 939 9.10 -26.93 15.96
CA MET A 939 7.88 -27.04 15.16
C MET A 939 6.66 -26.61 15.97
N LEU A 940 5.94 -25.61 15.45
CA LEU A 940 4.71 -25.12 16.07
C LEU A 940 3.53 -26.02 15.72
N LYS A 941 2.55 -26.07 16.63
CA LYS A 941 1.19 -26.54 16.32
C LYS A 941 0.64 -25.76 15.12
N ALA A 942 -0.23 -26.39 14.34
CA ALA A 942 -0.84 -25.76 13.19
C ALA A 942 -1.51 -24.43 13.59
N LEU A 943 -1.01 -23.32 13.04
CA LEU A 943 -1.53 -21.97 13.26
C LEU A 943 -2.81 -21.77 12.44
N SER A 944 -3.76 -22.70 12.60
CA SER A 944 -5.02 -22.65 11.91
C SER A 944 -5.86 -21.53 12.50
N SER A 945 -6.18 -20.54 11.65
CA SER A 945 -7.33 -19.67 11.88
C SER A 945 -8.56 -20.43 11.38
N PRO A 946 -9.69 -20.45 12.11
CA PRO A 946 -10.90 -21.08 11.60
C PRO A 946 -11.27 -20.44 10.25
N LYS A 947 -11.50 -21.26 9.21
CA LYS A 947 -12.19 -20.80 7.99
C LYS A 947 -13.52 -20.18 8.42
N LEU A 948 -13.87 -19.02 7.84
CA LEU A 948 -15.03 -18.14 8.12
C LEU A 948 -15.77 -18.42 9.44
N PRO A 949 -15.75 -17.47 10.39
CA PRO A 949 -16.02 -17.71 11.80
C PRO A 949 -17.28 -18.55 12.07
N SER A 950 -17.15 -19.56 12.96
CA SER A 950 -18.31 -20.29 13.48
C SER A 950 -19.24 -19.30 14.20
N PRO A 951 -20.52 -19.20 13.82
CA PRO A 951 -21.38 -18.18 14.40
C PRO A 951 -21.55 -18.28 15.90
N ALA A 952 -21.52 -19.50 16.44
CA ALA A 952 -21.57 -19.78 17.86
C ALA A 952 -20.43 -19.17 18.70
N LEU A 953 -19.28 -18.86 18.08
CA LEU A 953 -18.17 -18.20 18.77
C LEU A 953 -18.08 -16.70 18.48
N TYR A 954 -18.56 -16.24 17.32
CA TYR A 954 -18.35 -14.87 16.86
C TYR A 954 -19.58 -13.96 16.91
N PHE A 955 -20.76 -14.54 17.10
CA PHE A 955 -22.01 -13.80 17.16
C PHE A 955 -22.75 -14.13 18.46
N LYS A 956 -23.67 -13.24 18.83
CA LYS A 956 -24.57 -13.37 19.96
C LYS A 956 -25.96 -12.85 19.59
N GLN A 957 -26.95 -13.21 20.40
CA GLN A 957 -28.29 -12.64 20.28
C GLN A 957 -28.28 -11.16 20.70
N LYS A 958 -29.16 -10.35 20.09
CA LYS A 958 -29.34 -8.95 20.49
C LYS A 958 -30.09 -8.79 21.82
N SER A 959 -30.98 -9.73 22.14
CA SER A 959 -31.81 -9.74 23.35
C SER A 959 -32.14 -11.17 23.76
N GLY A 960 -32.11 -11.48 25.07
CA GLY A 960 -32.43 -12.80 25.62
C GLY A 960 -31.20 -13.65 25.99
N ASP A 961 -31.45 -14.88 26.44
CA ASP A 961 -30.39 -15.81 26.84
C ASP A 961 -29.48 -16.17 25.68
N HIS A 962 -28.18 -16.22 25.94
CA HIS A 962 -27.18 -16.61 24.96
C HIS A 962 -27.37 -18.09 24.63
N ARG A 963 -27.95 -18.38 23.45
CA ARG A 963 -28.10 -19.72 22.89
C ARG A 963 -27.10 -19.95 21.77
N TYR A 964 -26.87 -21.22 21.45
CA TYR A 964 -26.10 -21.61 20.29
C TYR A 964 -26.69 -21.02 19.00
N ILE A 965 -25.83 -20.55 18.08
CA ILE A 965 -26.23 -19.99 16.79
C ILE A 965 -25.67 -20.88 15.68
N ALA A 966 -26.54 -21.65 15.03
CA ALA A 966 -26.18 -22.40 13.85
C ALA A 966 -25.96 -21.46 12.65
N LYS A 967 -25.04 -21.82 11.75
CA LYS A 967 -24.78 -21.03 10.52
C LYS A 967 -26.02 -20.66 9.70
N PRO A 968 -27.00 -21.56 9.47
CA PRO A 968 -28.20 -21.25 8.71
C PRO A 968 -29.10 -20.18 9.36
N ASP A 969 -29.07 -20.08 10.69
CA ASP A 969 -29.99 -19.24 11.46
C ASP A 969 -29.44 -17.84 11.73
N LEU A 970 -28.16 -17.61 11.39
CA LEU A 970 -27.52 -16.32 11.53
C LEU A 970 -28.23 -15.27 10.64
N LYS A 971 -28.77 -14.24 11.28
CA LYS A 971 -29.55 -13.17 10.65
C LYS A 971 -29.28 -11.85 11.38
N LYS A 972 -29.07 -10.75 10.64
CA LYS A 972 -28.82 -9.42 11.21
C LYS A 972 -29.94 -8.94 12.15
N ALA A 973 -31.18 -9.33 11.88
CA ALA A 973 -32.34 -8.88 12.66
C ALA A 973 -32.24 -9.32 14.14
N SER A 974 -31.83 -10.56 14.39
CA SER A 974 -31.77 -11.18 15.71
C SER A 974 -30.36 -11.27 16.32
N HIS A 975 -29.33 -11.19 15.48
CA HIS A 975 -27.94 -11.43 15.89
C HIS A 975 -27.02 -10.22 15.66
N GLN A 976 -25.94 -10.18 16.42
CA GLN A 976 -24.87 -9.19 16.31
C GLN A 976 -23.51 -9.83 16.58
N ALA A 977 -22.44 -9.18 16.13
CA ALA A 977 -21.08 -9.64 16.43
C ALA A 977 -20.78 -9.60 17.93
N GLN A 978 -19.98 -10.56 18.43
CA GLN A 978 -19.52 -10.61 19.83
C GLN A 978 -18.67 -9.38 20.17
N GLY A 979 -17.78 -8.98 19.26
CA GLY A 979 -16.89 -7.86 19.47
C GLY A 979 -15.60 -7.93 18.64
N ARG A 980 -14.56 -7.27 19.14
CA ARG A 980 -13.20 -7.24 18.59
C ARG A 980 -12.38 -8.38 19.18
N LYS A 981 -11.87 -9.27 18.32
CA LYS A 981 -11.15 -10.47 18.76
C LYS A 981 -9.81 -10.11 19.39
N ILE A 982 -9.55 -10.62 20.59
CA ILE A 982 -8.26 -10.51 21.31
C ILE A 982 -7.79 -11.91 21.69
N TYR A 983 -6.51 -12.20 21.48
CA TYR A 983 -5.91 -13.47 21.88
C TYR A 983 -5.56 -13.47 23.37
N LEU A 984 -5.83 -14.58 24.05
CA LEU A 984 -5.52 -14.76 25.46
C LEU A 984 -4.04 -15.06 25.69
N HIS A 985 -3.58 -14.79 26.91
CA HIS A 985 -2.26 -15.19 27.40
C HIS A 985 -2.22 -16.68 27.75
N ALA A 986 -1.03 -17.27 27.76
CA ALA A 986 -0.87 -18.65 28.22
C ALA A 986 -1.06 -18.73 29.74
N LEU A 987 -1.54 -19.88 30.23
CA LEU A 987 -1.65 -20.16 31.66
C LEU A 987 -0.26 -20.07 32.32
N ARG A 988 -0.19 -19.40 33.46
CA ARG A 988 1.02 -19.24 34.27
C ARG A 988 1.08 -20.27 35.38
N ASP A 989 2.27 -20.75 35.71
CA ASP A 989 2.52 -21.62 36.86
C ASP A 989 2.82 -20.80 38.13
N GLN A 990 3.20 -21.47 39.23
CA GLN A 990 3.49 -20.80 40.50
C GLN A 990 4.73 -19.90 40.47
N LYS A 991 5.61 -20.04 39.47
CA LYS A 991 6.80 -19.22 39.26
C LYS A 991 6.58 -18.12 38.23
N ASP A 992 5.35 -17.96 37.75
CA ASP A 992 4.96 -17.08 36.65
C ASP A 992 5.58 -17.47 35.28
N ASP A 993 6.05 -18.71 35.17
CA ASP A 993 6.46 -19.31 33.90
C ASP A 993 5.24 -19.84 33.14
N VAL A 994 5.40 -20.08 31.83
CA VAL A 994 4.33 -20.68 31.03
C VAL A 994 4.11 -22.14 31.46
N GLN A 995 2.90 -22.45 31.92
CA GLN A 995 2.50 -23.79 32.32
C GLN A 995 2.59 -24.77 31.14
N LYS A 996 3.41 -25.80 31.29
CA LYS A 996 3.49 -26.92 30.34
C LYS A 996 2.22 -27.78 30.38
N LEU A 997 1.88 -28.35 29.24
CA LEU A 997 0.70 -29.18 29.05
C LEU A 997 1.10 -30.58 28.58
N ASN A 998 0.30 -31.59 28.94
CA ASN A 998 0.40 -32.92 28.32
C ASN A 998 -0.25 -32.96 26.93
N THR A 999 -0.19 -34.10 26.23
CA THR A 999 -0.82 -34.29 24.90
C THR A 999 -2.33 -34.09 24.90
N LYS A 1000 -2.98 -34.23 26.06
CA LYS A 1000 -4.42 -33.97 26.26
C LYS A 1000 -4.72 -32.52 26.66
N GLY A 1001 -3.74 -31.62 26.63
CA GLY A 1001 -3.91 -30.20 26.95
C GLY A 1001 -4.16 -29.88 28.42
N GLN A 1002 -3.82 -30.78 29.35
CA GLN A 1002 -3.94 -30.56 30.80
C GLN A 1002 -2.58 -30.12 31.39
N PRO A 1003 -2.56 -29.29 32.46
CA PRO A 1003 -1.32 -28.92 33.14
C PRO A 1003 -0.54 -30.18 33.56
N ALA A 1004 0.75 -30.22 33.22
CA ALA A 1004 1.62 -31.35 33.56
C ALA A 1004 3.05 -30.87 33.79
N ASN A 1005 3.74 -31.52 34.74
CA ASN A 1005 5.15 -31.28 35.05
C ASN A 1005 5.91 -32.61 34.92
N GLY A 1006 7.06 -32.62 34.22
CA GLY A 1006 7.90 -33.82 34.03
C GLY A 1006 7.83 -34.45 32.63
N ASN A 1007 8.10 -35.76 32.55
CA ASN A 1007 8.17 -36.50 31.28
C ASN A 1007 6.82 -36.48 30.55
N GLY A 1008 6.82 -36.06 29.27
CA GLY A 1008 5.60 -35.93 28.46
C GLY A 1008 4.86 -34.59 28.62
N ALA A 1009 5.43 -33.61 29.34
CA ALA A 1009 4.96 -32.23 29.39
C ALA A 1009 5.69 -31.36 28.37
N HIS A 1010 4.93 -30.63 27.56
CA HIS A 1010 5.44 -29.79 26.48
C HIS A 1010 4.88 -28.37 26.60
N LEU A 1011 5.61 -27.41 26.04
CA LEU A 1011 5.14 -26.03 25.97
C LEU A 1011 3.89 -25.93 25.07
N PRO A 1012 2.91 -25.06 25.37
CA PRO A 1012 1.62 -25.02 24.67
C PRO A 1012 1.72 -24.87 23.15
N TRP A 1013 2.78 -24.22 22.66
CA TRP A 1013 3.01 -23.95 21.25
C TRP A 1013 3.72 -25.06 20.47
N LYS A 1014 4.42 -25.99 21.15
CA LYS A 1014 5.16 -27.08 20.50
C LYS A 1014 4.20 -28.18 20.09
N THR A 1015 4.31 -28.67 18.86
CA THR A 1015 3.50 -29.81 18.41
C THR A 1015 3.94 -31.10 19.09
N ALA A 1016 2.98 -31.97 19.40
CA ALA A 1016 3.26 -33.32 19.91
C ALA A 1016 3.33 -34.36 18.78
N ASP A 1017 2.86 -34.02 17.57
CA ASP A 1017 2.60 -34.95 16.47
C ASP A 1017 3.27 -34.43 15.17
N GLU A 1018 4.60 -34.29 15.11
CA GLU A 1018 5.32 -33.62 14.01
C GLU A 1018 4.95 -34.11 12.59
N ASP A 1019 4.72 -35.42 12.44
CA ASP A 1019 4.35 -36.06 11.16
C ASP A 1019 2.89 -35.82 10.75
N GLU A 1020 2.03 -35.36 11.66
CA GLU A 1020 0.63 -35.10 11.35
C GLU A 1020 0.48 -33.76 10.61
N ARG A 1021 0.26 -33.84 9.29
CA ARG A 1021 0.02 -32.70 8.39
C ARG A 1021 1.11 -31.61 8.50
N PRO A 1022 2.40 -31.95 8.28
CA PRO A 1022 3.52 -31.02 8.45
C PRO A 1022 3.41 -29.77 7.56
N GLN A 1023 2.73 -29.87 6.41
CA GLN A 1023 2.47 -28.75 5.51
C GLN A 1023 1.57 -27.65 6.11
N LEU A 1024 0.87 -27.91 7.23
CA LEU A 1024 0.07 -26.92 7.98
C LEU A 1024 0.84 -26.32 9.16
N LYS A 1025 2.08 -26.77 9.39
CA LYS A 1025 2.94 -26.38 10.51
C LYS A 1025 4.12 -25.56 10.01
N VAL A 1026 4.76 -24.87 10.93
CA VAL A 1026 5.89 -23.98 10.66
C VAL A 1026 6.96 -24.18 11.72
N ARG A 1027 8.21 -24.02 11.33
CA ARG A 1027 9.37 -24.08 12.23
C ARG A 1027 9.87 -22.67 12.50
N ILE A 1028 10.20 -22.39 13.77
CA ILE A 1028 10.73 -21.08 14.20
C ILE A 1028 11.82 -21.22 15.25
N ARG A 1029 12.60 -20.15 15.43
CA ARG A 1029 13.54 -19.99 16.56
C ARG A 1029 13.12 -18.79 17.42
N PRO A 1030 12.25 -18.94 18.43
CA PRO A 1030 11.75 -17.79 19.19
C PRO A 1030 12.84 -17.19 20.10
N LEU A 1031 12.75 -15.89 20.35
CA LEU A 1031 13.56 -15.17 21.35
C LEU A 1031 13.16 -15.61 22.76
N LYS A 1032 14.12 -15.59 23.68
CA LYS A 1032 13.87 -15.87 25.10
C LYS A 1032 12.98 -14.79 25.74
N PRO A 1033 12.24 -15.14 26.81
CA PRO A 1033 11.73 -14.16 27.74
C PRO A 1033 12.87 -13.27 28.29
N GLY A 1034 12.59 -12.01 28.55
CA GLY A 1034 13.53 -10.98 29.00
C GLY A 1034 14.08 -10.09 27.88
N THR A 1035 14.03 -10.51 26.61
CA THR A 1035 14.52 -9.69 25.48
C THR A 1035 13.74 -8.38 25.38
N SER A 1036 14.46 -7.26 25.31
CA SER A 1036 13.91 -5.91 25.30
C SER A 1036 14.18 -5.16 24.00
N PHE A 1037 13.17 -4.44 23.51
CA PHE A 1037 13.22 -3.60 22.32
C PHE A 1037 12.74 -2.19 22.66
N TYR A 1038 13.28 -1.18 21.99
CA TYR A 1038 12.93 0.22 22.20
C TYR A 1038 12.35 0.79 20.92
N PHE A 1039 11.28 1.56 21.06
CA PHE A 1039 10.63 2.23 19.93
C PHE A 1039 10.02 3.55 20.40
N HIS A 1040 9.67 4.41 19.46
CA HIS A 1040 9.01 5.68 19.78
C HIS A 1040 7.80 5.95 18.88
N LEU A 1041 6.90 6.77 19.39
CA LEU A 1041 5.78 7.33 18.65
C LEU A 1041 5.95 8.84 18.57
N ASP A 1042 5.92 9.40 17.37
CA ASP A 1042 5.83 10.85 17.18
C ASP A 1042 4.37 11.24 16.93
N TYR A 1043 3.93 12.33 17.55
CA TYR A 1043 2.56 12.80 17.45
C TYR A 1043 2.49 14.31 17.24
N ASN A 1044 1.46 14.77 16.52
CA ASN A 1044 1.21 16.19 16.26
C ASN A 1044 -0.27 16.52 16.45
N ASN A 1045 -0.57 17.71 16.97
CA ASN A 1045 -1.93 18.23 17.17
C ASN A 1045 -2.86 17.25 17.91
N LEU A 1046 -2.37 16.62 19.00
CA LEU A 1046 -3.21 15.76 19.84
C LEU A 1046 -3.83 16.56 20.97
N THR A 1047 -5.14 16.41 21.16
CA THR A 1047 -5.80 16.84 22.40
C THR A 1047 -5.32 16.00 23.59
N GLU A 1048 -5.46 16.49 24.82
CA GLU A 1048 -5.16 15.69 26.02
C GLU A 1048 -5.92 14.37 26.04
N TRP A 1049 -7.17 14.35 25.57
CA TRP A 1049 -7.99 13.15 25.48
C TRP A 1049 -7.40 12.13 24.49
N GLU A 1050 -6.97 12.57 23.30
CA GLU A 1050 -6.31 11.72 22.31
C GLU A 1050 -4.95 11.21 22.78
N LEU A 1051 -4.20 12.06 23.48
CA LEU A 1051 -2.93 11.67 24.09
C LEU A 1051 -3.15 10.69 25.25
N GLY A 1052 -4.23 10.84 26.01
CA GLY A 1052 -4.70 9.91 27.03
C GLY A 1052 -5.08 8.55 26.46
N LEU A 1053 -5.77 8.51 25.31
CA LEU A 1053 -6.01 7.27 24.56
C LEU A 1053 -4.69 6.59 24.17
N LEU A 1054 -3.70 7.35 23.67
CA LEU A 1054 -2.38 6.77 23.34
C LEU A 1054 -1.65 6.22 24.57
N CYS A 1055 -1.65 6.96 25.69
CA CYS A 1055 -1.06 6.49 26.93
C CYS A 1055 -1.76 5.22 27.45
N TYR A 1056 -3.10 5.19 27.39
CA TYR A 1056 -3.89 4.01 27.76
C TYR A 1056 -3.54 2.81 26.90
N VAL A 1057 -3.50 2.92 25.56
CA VAL A 1057 -3.27 1.75 24.71
C VAL A 1057 -1.81 1.26 24.72
N LEU A 1058 -0.86 2.07 25.18
CA LEU A 1058 0.51 1.62 25.43
C LEU A 1058 0.58 0.83 26.73
N GLN A 1059 -0.04 1.34 27.79
CA GLN A 1059 -0.02 0.75 29.13
C GLN A 1059 -1.35 0.97 29.85
N PRO A 1060 -2.38 0.10 29.61
CA PRO A 1060 -3.71 0.26 30.21
C PRO A 1060 -3.68 0.21 31.74
N SER A 1061 -2.95 -0.79 32.27
CA SER A 1061 -2.66 -0.97 33.69
C SER A 1061 -1.28 -1.62 33.86
N GLU A 1062 -0.80 -1.69 35.10
CA GLU A 1062 0.52 -2.26 35.41
C GLU A 1062 0.59 -3.77 35.11
N THR A 1063 -0.52 -4.50 35.28
CA THR A 1063 -0.59 -5.95 35.03
C THR A 1063 -0.95 -6.30 33.59
N PHE A 1064 -1.43 -5.33 32.80
CA PHE A 1064 -1.77 -5.54 31.40
C PHE A 1064 -0.55 -5.95 30.57
N ARG A 1065 -0.73 -6.92 29.67
CA ARG A 1065 0.26 -7.38 28.70
C ARG A 1065 -0.34 -7.43 27.30
N HIS A 1066 0.49 -7.13 26.32
CA HIS A 1066 0.10 -7.17 24.92
C HIS A 1066 0.44 -8.52 24.27
N LYS A 1067 -0.19 -8.80 23.13
CA LYS A 1067 0.12 -9.97 22.27
C LYS A 1067 0.74 -9.55 20.93
N LEU A 1068 2.00 -9.86 20.73
CA LEU A 1068 2.79 -9.53 19.54
C LEU A 1068 3.35 -10.78 18.84
N GLY A 1069 3.61 -10.69 17.54
CA GLY A 1069 4.31 -11.75 16.80
C GLY A 1069 3.46 -12.95 16.36
N MET A 1070 4.13 -13.99 15.88
CA MET A 1070 3.53 -15.24 15.41
C MET A 1070 3.26 -16.19 16.59
N GLY A 1071 2.20 -17.00 16.49
CA GLY A 1071 1.88 -17.97 17.54
C GLY A 1071 1.04 -17.43 18.71
N LYS A 1072 0.41 -16.24 18.56
CA LYS A 1072 -0.53 -15.69 19.56
C LYS A 1072 -1.61 -16.69 20.02
N PRO A 1073 -2.28 -17.45 19.13
CA PRO A 1073 -3.32 -18.41 19.54
C PRO A 1073 -2.81 -19.62 20.33
N ILE A 1074 -1.50 -19.84 20.35
CA ILE A 1074 -0.87 -20.99 21.02
C ILE A 1074 0.03 -20.54 22.19
N GLY A 1075 -0.12 -19.29 22.64
CA GLY A 1075 0.49 -18.77 23.85
C GLY A 1075 1.75 -17.93 23.68
N LEU A 1076 2.35 -17.87 22.48
CA LEU A 1076 3.59 -17.09 22.24
C LEU A 1076 3.35 -15.58 22.22
N GLY A 1077 4.40 -14.80 22.51
CA GLY A 1077 4.43 -13.36 22.25
C GLY A 1077 3.63 -12.48 23.21
N THR A 1078 3.53 -12.86 24.48
CA THR A 1078 3.16 -11.94 25.57
C THR A 1078 4.30 -10.96 25.82
N VAL A 1079 4.00 -9.66 25.75
CA VAL A 1079 4.99 -8.57 25.89
C VAL A 1079 4.46 -7.48 26.82
N LYS A 1080 5.35 -6.91 27.63
CA LYS A 1080 5.10 -5.71 28.45
C LYS A 1080 5.57 -4.48 27.67
N ILE A 1081 4.81 -3.39 27.72
CA ILE A 1081 5.22 -2.09 27.18
C ILE A 1081 5.28 -1.11 28.35
N GLU A 1082 6.37 -0.36 28.44
CA GLU A 1082 6.61 0.65 29.47
C GLU A 1082 6.90 1.98 28.80
N ILE A 1083 6.18 3.02 29.20
CA ILE A 1083 6.47 4.39 28.76
C ILE A 1083 7.68 4.88 29.54
N ALA A 1084 8.77 5.15 28.83
CA ALA A 1084 9.99 5.67 29.42
C ALA A 1084 9.96 7.20 29.50
N THR A 1085 9.57 7.86 28.41
CA THR A 1085 9.47 9.33 28.32
C THR A 1085 8.22 9.77 27.57
N LEU A 1086 7.65 10.90 27.98
CA LEU A 1086 6.57 11.62 27.28
C LEU A 1086 7.01 13.07 27.01
N GLN A 1087 7.70 13.27 25.90
CA GLN A 1087 8.28 14.57 25.54
C GLN A 1087 7.29 15.39 24.72
N THR A 1088 7.22 16.70 24.95
CA THR A 1088 6.43 17.62 24.14
C THR A 1088 7.31 18.60 23.35
N ILE A 1089 6.73 19.21 22.34
CA ILE A 1089 7.38 20.19 21.47
C ILE A 1089 6.52 21.45 21.46
N ASP A 1090 7.06 22.57 21.94
CA ASP A 1090 6.46 23.88 21.73
C ASP A 1090 6.86 24.41 20.34
N ARG A 1091 6.03 24.09 19.34
CA ARG A 1091 6.26 24.49 17.95
C ARG A 1091 6.19 26.01 17.76
N GLN A 1092 5.36 26.71 18.52
CA GLN A 1092 5.24 28.16 18.39
C GLN A 1092 6.47 28.86 18.92
N LYS A 1093 6.93 28.49 20.12
CA LYS A 1093 8.17 29.02 20.70
C LYS A 1093 9.39 28.65 19.85
N ARG A 1094 9.44 27.42 19.35
CA ARG A 1094 10.56 26.89 18.53
C ARG A 1094 10.89 27.77 17.32
N TYR A 1095 9.91 28.34 16.63
CA TYR A 1095 10.17 29.19 15.46
C TYR A 1095 10.35 30.68 15.82
N ARG A 1096 10.08 31.06 17.07
CA ARG A 1096 10.34 32.41 17.63
C ARG A 1096 11.75 32.51 18.23
N GLU A 1097 12.16 33.73 18.55
CA GLU A 1097 13.50 34.05 19.06
C GLU A 1097 13.83 33.27 20.33
N ALA A 1098 12.86 33.19 21.24
CA ALA A 1098 13.00 32.45 22.50
C ALA A 1098 13.34 30.96 22.33
N GLY A 1099 13.06 30.35 21.17
CA GLY A 1099 13.32 28.94 20.89
C GLY A 1099 14.45 28.68 19.87
N ALA A 1100 15.22 29.68 19.48
CA ALA A 1100 16.24 29.54 18.41
C ALA A 1100 17.33 28.52 18.77
N ASN A 1101 17.81 28.57 20.02
CA ASN A 1101 18.87 27.71 20.55
C ASN A 1101 18.33 26.59 21.48
N GLU A 1102 17.01 26.42 21.54
CA GLU A 1102 16.40 25.40 22.39
C GLU A 1102 16.27 24.07 21.65
N HIS A 1103 16.51 22.98 22.37
CA HIS A 1103 16.23 21.64 21.88
C HIS A 1103 14.73 21.51 21.54
N ARG A 1104 14.39 20.76 20.49
CA ARG A 1104 12.99 20.60 20.02
C ARG A 1104 12.04 20.07 21.08
N HIS A 1105 12.53 19.16 21.90
CA HIS A 1105 11.79 18.57 23.00
C HIS A 1105 12.01 19.38 24.28
N ASN A 1106 10.93 19.69 24.99
CA ASN A 1106 10.97 20.41 26.26
C ASN A 1106 11.49 19.51 27.41
N GLY A 1107 12.79 19.23 27.41
CA GLY A 1107 13.41 18.37 28.41
C GLY A 1107 12.93 16.90 28.36
N SER A 1108 13.53 16.07 29.20
CA SER A 1108 13.44 14.61 29.08
C SER A 1108 12.16 13.98 29.65
N ASN A 1109 11.18 14.77 30.13
CA ASN A 1109 9.99 14.36 30.88
C ASN A 1109 9.92 12.85 31.18
N TRP A 1110 10.80 12.42 32.09
CA TRP A 1110 11.00 11.03 32.42
C TRP A 1110 9.80 10.53 33.19
N VAL A 1111 9.23 9.45 32.68
CA VAL A 1111 8.12 8.71 33.28
C VAL A 1111 8.70 7.56 34.10
N ASN A 1112 9.69 6.86 33.54
CA ASN A 1112 10.43 5.81 34.23
C ASN A 1112 11.93 6.14 34.23
N GLU A 1113 12.39 6.77 35.31
CA GLU A 1113 13.79 7.19 35.47
C GLU A 1113 14.77 5.99 35.45
N SER A 1114 14.32 4.78 35.83
CA SER A 1114 15.18 3.58 35.82
C SER A 1114 15.63 3.16 34.41
N LEU A 1115 14.93 3.62 33.37
CA LEU A 1115 15.25 3.33 31.97
C LEU A 1115 16.22 4.36 31.36
N ARG A 1116 16.64 5.37 32.13
CA ARG A 1116 17.46 6.48 31.65
C ARG A 1116 18.80 6.04 31.10
N ASP A 1117 19.57 5.32 31.90
CA ASP A 1117 20.91 4.85 31.52
C ASP A 1117 20.88 3.91 30.30
N GLU A 1118 19.81 3.10 30.16
CA GLU A 1118 19.62 2.20 29.01
C GLU A 1118 19.31 3.00 27.74
N LEU A 1119 18.44 4.00 27.84
CA LEU A 1119 18.01 4.82 26.70
C LEU A 1119 19.11 5.78 26.24
N GLU A 1120 19.84 6.43 27.14
CA GLU A 1120 20.94 7.35 26.78
C GLU A 1120 22.06 6.67 25.98
N ARG A 1121 22.17 5.33 26.02
CA ARG A 1121 23.13 4.56 25.20
C ARG A 1121 22.64 4.30 23.78
N LEU A 1122 21.33 4.38 23.52
CA LEU A 1122 20.77 4.07 22.20
C LEU A 1122 21.12 5.13 21.17
N PRO A 1123 21.62 4.75 19.98
CA PRO A 1123 21.89 5.70 18.92
C PRO A 1123 20.59 6.38 18.46
N GLY A 1124 20.64 7.71 18.31
CA GLY A 1124 19.47 8.52 17.93
C GLY A 1124 18.49 8.82 19.07
N THR A 1125 18.81 8.46 20.31
CA THR A 1125 18.13 9.06 21.46
C THR A 1125 18.62 10.49 21.63
N VAL A 1126 17.65 11.39 21.72
CA VAL A 1126 17.80 12.83 21.84
C VAL A 1126 18.89 13.18 22.87
N GLU A 1127 19.89 13.99 22.49
CA GLU A 1127 20.79 14.64 23.46
C GLU A 1127 19.93 15.40 24.48
N LEU A 1128 19.92 14.91 25.70
CA LEU A 1128 19.08 15.43 26.77
C LEU A 1128 19.74 16.69 27.31
N SER A 1129 19.07 17.83 27.17
CA SER A 1129 19.53 19.07 27.80
C SER A 1129 19.52 18.90 29.33
N PRO A 1130 20.66 19.02 30.05
CA PRO A 1130 20.75 18.65 31.46
C PRO A 1130 19.95 19.53 32.42
N ASP A 1131 19.62 20.78 32.04
CA ASP A 1131 19.24 21.81 32.99
C ASP A 1131 18.03 22.64 32.52
N ARG A 1132 16.81 22.19 32.83
CA ARG A 1132 15.67 23.10 33.04
C ARG A 1132 14.52 22.40 33.76
N GLN A 1133 13.95 23.08 34.77
CA GLN A 1133 12.69 22.66 35.38
C GLN A 1133 11.56 22.75 34.35
N PRO A 1134 10.74 21.69 34.17
CA PRO A 1134 9.67 21.72 33.19
C PRO A 1134 8.49 22.59 33.65
N GLU A 1135 7.91 23.33 32.70
CA GLU A 1135 6.50 23.74 32.75
C GLU A 1135 5.60 22.51 33.02
N ALA A 1136 4.37 22.71 33.52
CA ALA A 1136 3.47 21.65 34.02
C ALA A 1136 3.66 20.27 33.35
N LYS A 1137 4.33 19.36 34.06
CA LYS A 1137 4.78 18.05 33.57
C LYS A 1137 3.57 17.20 33.18
N LEU A 1138 3.39 16.89 31.89
CA LEU A 1138 2.35 15.93 31.45
C LEU A 1138 2.65 14.56 32.05
N ARG A 1139 1.69 14.01 32.79
CA ARG A 1139 1.79 12.69 33.42
C ARG A 1139 0.94 11.68 32.64
N PRO A 1140 1.55 10.62 32.06
CA PRO A 1140 0.80 9.59 31.34
C PRO A 1140 -0.34 8.97 32.16
N ASP A 1141 -0.15 8.83 33.48
CA ASP A 1141 -1.16 8.27 34.37
C ASP A 1141 -2.41 9.16 34.48
N GLU A 1142 -2.23 10.48 34.54
CA GLU A 1142 -3.36 11.42 34.60
C GLU A 1142 -4.12 11.48 33.28
N LEU A 1143 -3.37 11.56 32.17
CA LEU A 1143 -3.94 11.52 30.82
C LEU A 1143 -4.72 10.23 30.60
N ARG A 1144 -4.18 9.09 31.07
CA ARG A 1144 -4.83 7.79 31.02
C ARG A 1144 -6.11 7.78 31.85
N GLN A 1145 -6.10 8.27 33.09
CA GLN A 1145 -7.30 8.33 33.93
C GLN A 1145 -8.38 9.23 33.34
N SER A 1146 -7.99 10.37 32.76
CA SER A 1146 -8.92 11.26 32.05
C SER A 1146 -9.59 10.58 30.87
N PHE A 1147 -8.86 9.72 30.14
CA PHE A 1147 -9.45 8.93 29.05
C PHE A 1147 -10.35 7.81 29.58
N ILE A 1148 -9.90 7.05 30.60
CA ILE A 1148 -10.67 5.95 31.23
C ILE A 1148 -12.04 6.43 31.69
N ALA A 1149 -12.13 7.64 32.26
CA ALA A 1149 -13.40 8.23 32.70
C ALA A 1149 -14.46 8.37 31.59
N THR A 1150 -14.05 8.31 30.32
CA THR A 1150 -14.95 8.40 29.15
C THR A 1150 -15.19 7.05 28.47
N MET A 1151 -14.55 5.97 28.92
CA MET A 1151 -14.68 4.66 28.32
C MET A 1151 -16.02 4.00 28.68
N ASP A 1152 -16.54 3.17 27.77
CA ASP A 1152 -17.65 2.27 28.09
C ASP A 1152 -17.19 1.22 29.11
N ASN A 1153 -17.96 1.03 30.18
CA ASN A 1153 -17.59 0.14 31.28
C ASN A 1153 -17.40 -1.32 30.85
N ASP A 1154 -18.18 -1.82 29.90
CA ASP A 1154 -18.02 -3.20 29.41
C ASP A 1154 -16.73 -3.35 28.60
N ILE A 1155 -16.39 -2.32 27.81
CA ILE A 1155 -15.14 -2.28 27.04
C ILE A 1155 -13.93 -2.19 27.97
N TYR A 1156 -13.94 -1.26 28.92
CA TYR A 1156 -12.89 -1.11 29.93
C TYR A 1156 -12.69 -2.42 30.69
N ARG A 1157 -13.78 -3.01 31.20
CA ARG A 1157 -13.73 -4.27 31.95
C ARG A 1157 -13.17 -5.43 31.13
N ALA A 1158 -13.56 -5.54 29.86
CA ALA A 1158 -13.04 -6.57 28.97
C ALA A 1158 -11.54 -6.39 28.70
N ILE A 1159 -11.06 -5.16 28.49
CA ILE A 1159 -9.63 -4.89 28.26
C ILE A 1159 -8.80 -5.29 29.49
N GLU A 1160 -9.19 -4.84 30.69
CA GLU A 1160 -8.48 -5.16 31.93
C GLU A 1160 -8.48 -6.67 32.22
N LEU A 1161 -9.62 -7.35 32.06
CA LEU A 1161 -9.70 -8.80 32.30
C LEU A 1161 -8.83 -9.60 31.31
N LEU A 1162 -8.92 -9.29 30.02
CA LEU A 1162 -8.30 -10.09 28.96
C LEU A 1162 -6.79 -9.84 28.84
N GLY A 1163 -6.33 -8.66 29.25
CA GLY A 1163 -4.93 -8.26 29.12
C GLY A 1163 -4.03 -8.68 30.27
N ASP A 1164 -4.57 -9.04 31.44
CA ASP A 1164 -3.77 -9.53 32.56
C ASP A 1164 -3.58 -11.06 32.47
N PRO A 1165 -2.34 -11.57 32.27
CA PRO A 1165 -2.08 -13.00 32.24
C PRO A 1165 -2.51 -13.75 33.50
N HIS A 1166 -2.56 -13.09 34.66
CA HIS A 1166 -2.94 -13.70 35.93
C HIS A 1166 -4.44 -14.02 36.01
N ASN A 1167 -5.27 -13.44 35.14
CA ASN A 1167 -6.69 -13.78 35.02
C ASN A 1167 -6.93 -15.10 34.28
N ILE A 1168 -5.91 -15.69 33.65
CA ILE A 1168 -5.99 -17.00 33.00
C ILE A 1168 -5.93 -18.09 34.08
N LYS A 1169 -7.06 -18.73 34.36
CA LYS A 1169 -7.16 -19.76 35.42
C LYS A 1169 -7.20 -21.19 34.88
N TYR A 1170 -7.42 -21.37 33.58
CA TYR A 1170 -7.49 -22.67 32.92
C TYR A 1170 -6.57 -22.74 31.70
N PRO A 1171 -6.19 -23.94 31.22
CA PRO A 1171 -5.41 -24.09 29.99
C PRO A 1171 -6.08 -23.40 28.80
N VAL A 1172 -5.27 -22.76 27.97
CA VAL A 1172 -5.73 -22.04 26.77
C VAL A 1172 -5.48 -22.89 25.54
N HIS A 1173 -6.55 -23.35 24.90
CA HIS A 1173 -6.47 -24.15 23.67
C HIS A 1173 -7.79 -24.11 22.89
N TYR A 1174 -7.75 -24.44 21.60
CA TYR A 1174 -8.98 -24.58 20.80
C TYR A 1174 -9.90 -25.68 21.34
N PRO A 1175 -11.20 -25.63 21.01
CA PRO A 1175 -12.15 -26.67 21.43
C PRO A 1175 -11.70 -28.08 21.04
N GLN A 1176 -11.81 -28.99 22.01
CA GLN A 1176 -11.30 -30.36 21.94
C GLN A 1176 -12.42 -31.40 22.12
N VAL A 1177 -12.19 -32.57 21.55
CA VAL A 1177 -12.93 -33.79 21.86
C VAL A 1177 -12.30 -34.48 23.08
N ARG A 1178 -13.13 -34.97 23.99
CA ARG A 1178 -12.71 -35.70 25.19
C ARG A 1178 -11.89 -36.93 24.78
N ASN A 1179 -10.82 -37.21 25.53
CA ASN A 1179 -9.92 -38.35 25.33
C ASN A 1179 -9.08 -38.37 24.03
N LYS A 1180 -9.05 -37.28 23.25
CA LYS A 1180 -8.17 -37.13 22.07
C LYS A 1180 -6.98 -36.19 22.36
N SER A 1181 -5.95 -36.24 21.52
CA SER A 1181 -4.83 -35.27 21.54
C SER A 1181 -5.34 -33.87 21.19
N ILE A 1182 -4.71 -32.82 21.73
CA ILE A 1182 -5.02 -31.39 21.50
C ILE A 1182 -4.99 -30.99 20.01
N GLU A 1183 -4.33 -31.76 19.15
CA GLU A 1183 -4.22 -31.51 17.70
C GLU A 1183 -5.13 -32.41 16.85
N GLN A 1184 -5.80 -33.40 17.45
CA GLN A 1184 -6.56 -34.42 16.73
C GLN A 1184 -8.07 -34.18 16.76
N GLU A 1185 -8.71 -34.33 15.60
CA GLU A 1185 -10.17 -34.35 15.44
C GLU A 1185 -10.94 -33.13 15.98
N ASN A 1186 -10.28 -31.99 16.24
CA ASN A 1186 -10.90 -30.77 16.77
C ASN A 1186 -12.12 -30.28 15.95
N PHE A 1187 -12.15 -30.56 14.64
CA PHE A 1187 -13.30 -30.24 13.78
C PHE A 1187 -14.60 -30.92 14.23
N LYS A 1188 -14.52 -32.08 14.89
CA LYS A 1188 -15.69 -32.82 15.37
C LYS A 1188 -16.46 -32.06 16.45
N TRP A 1189 -15.78 -31.26 17.27
CA TRP A 1189 -16.44 -30.37 18.25
C TRP A 1189 -17.38 -29.38 17.55
N PHE A 1190 -16.91 -28.76 16.46
CA PHE A 1190 -17.72 -27.82 15.67
C PHE A 1190 -18.85 -28.51 14.93
N VAL A 1191 -18.61 -29.70 14.37
CA VAL A 1191 -19.63 -30.49 13.67
C VAL A 1191 -20.74 -30.93 14.63
N ALA A 1192 -20.38 -31.41 15.82
CA ALA A 1192 -21.35 -31.83 16.83
C ALA A 1192 -22.28 -30.68 17.23
N ASN A 1193 -21.71 -29.49 17.44
CA ASN A 1193 -22.47 -28.30 17.77
C ASN A 1193 -23.33 -27.78 16.59
N ASP A 1194 -22.85 -27.84 15.35
CA ASP A 1194 -23.62 -27.42 14.15
C ASP A 1194 -24.74 -28.41 13.77
N SER A 1195 -24.65 -29.68 14.16
CA SER A 1195 -25.61 -30.74 13.77
C SER A 1195 -26.77 -30.92 14.76
N GLY A 1196 -26.80 -30.15 15.84
CA GLY A 1196 -27.84 -30.19 16.86
C GLY A 1196 -29.20 -29.70 16.35
N SER A 1197 -30.22 -30.56 16.48
CA SER A 1197 -31.63 -30.41 16.06
C SER A 1197 -31.91 -30.64 14.57
N GLY A 1198 -31.93 -31.91 14.15
CA GLY A 1198 -32.46 -32.29 12.83
C GLY A 1198 -32.52 -33.80 12.60
N ASP A 1199 -33.66 -34.38 12.95
CA ASP A 1199 -34.11 -35.76 12.72
C ASP A 1199 -33.47 -36.91 13.53
N GLN A 1200 -34.37 -37.59 14.25
CA GLN A 1200 -34.24 -38.93 14.82
C GLN A 1200 -33.85 -39.96 13.73
N ARG A 1201 -32.57 -40.06 13.38
CA ARG A 1201 -32.05 -41.28 12.78
C ARG A 1201 -31.64 -42.23 13.89
N LYS A 1202 -32.45 -43.29 14.03
CA LYS A 1202 -32.24 -44.53 14.79
C LYS A 1202 -30.78 -44.71 15.30
N GLY A 1203 -30.58 -44.47 16.60
CA GLY A 1203 -29.53 -45.11 17.40
C GLY A 1203 -28.20 -44.37 17.61
N THR A 1204 -27.89 -43.27 16.91
CA THR A 1204 -26.56 -42.60 17.01
C THR A 1204 -26.64 -41.13 17.45
N GLY A 1205 -27.64 -40.77 18.26
CA GLY A 1205 -27.92 -39.39 18.65
C GLY A 1205 -26.73 -38.68 19.29
N ILE A 1206 -26.14 -37.72 18.59
CA ILE A 1206 -25.26 -36.71 19.16
C ILE A 1206 -26.15 -35.68 19.84
N ASP A 1207 -26.22 -35.70 21.18
CA ASP A 1207 -26.87 -34.63 21.94
C ASP A 1207 -26.02 -33.36 21.83
N ALA A 1208 -26.61 -32.30 21.29
CA ALA A 1208 -25.99 -30.99 21.25
C ALA A 1208 -25.99 -30.39 22.66
N LYS A 1209 -24.82 -30.01 23.17
CA LYS A 1209 -24.68 -29.38 24.49
C LYS A 1209 -24.91 -27.85 24.48
N GLU A 1210 -25.14 -27.26 23.29
CA GLU A 1210 -25.46 -25.84 23.09
C GLU A 1210 -24.58 -24.87 23.91
N GLU A 1211 -23.24 -24.97 23.87
CA GLU A 1211 -22.36 -24.06 24.61
C GLU A 1211 -21.90 -22.87 23.74
N PRO A 1212 -22.60 -21.71 23.74
CA PRO A 1212 -22.08 -20.50 23.12
C PRO A 1212 -20.95 -19.91 23.96
N MET A 1213 -20.05 -19.15 23.30
CA MET A 1213 -19.10 -18.33 24.03
C MET A 1213 -19.85 -17.20 24.74
N ARG A 1214 -19.82 -17.16 26.07
CA ARG A 1214 -20.45 -16.08 26.85
C ARG A 1214 -19.69 -14.77 26.65
N SER A 1215 -20.39 -13.64 26.52
CA SER A 1215 -19.75 -12.33 26.44
C SER A 1215 -19.21 -11.86 27.80
N ILE A 1216 -18.22 -10.97 27.77
CA ILE A 1216 -17.76 -10.22 28.94
C ILE A 1216 -18.55 -8.92 29.03
N ASP A 1217 -18.99 -8.58 30.23
CA ASP A 1217 -19.65 -7.32 30.58
C ASP A 1217 -19.00 -6.71 31.83
N GLN A 1218 -19.50 -5.57 32.28
CA GLN A 1218 -18.99 -4.83 33.43
C GLN A 1218 -19.03 -5.62 34.76
N ILE A 1219 -19.90 -6.62 34.92
CA ILE A 1219 -20.02 -7.41 36.16
C ILE A 1219 -19.18 -8.69 36.12
N SER A 1220 -18.66 -9.09 34.95
CA SER A 1220 -17.78 -10.24 34.81
C SER A 1220 -16.58 -10.13 35.75
N THR A 1221 -16.33 -11.19 36.53
CA THR A 1221 -15.17 -11.30 37.44
C THR A 1221 -14.10 -12.25 36.91
N THR A 1222 -14.46 -13.16 36.00
CA THR A 1222 -13.57 -14.17 35.44
C THR A 1222 -13.76 -14.28 33.94
N ILE A 1223 -12.71 -14.74 33.23
CA ILE A 1223 -12.81 -15.05 31.79
C ILE A 1223 -13.70 -16.29 31.61
N PRO A 1224 -14.72 -16.27 30.74
CA PRO A 1224 -15.54 -17.43 30.44
C PRO A 1224 -14.73 -18.65 29.97
N THR A 1225 -15.20 -19.85 30.33
CA THR A 1225 -14.62 -21.13 29.92
C THR A 1225 -15.58 -21.91 29.03
N LEU A 1226 -15.03 -22.84 28.25
CA LEU A 1226 -15.77 -23.85 27.49
C LEU A 1226 -15.48 -25.24 28.06
N ASN A 1227 -16.38 -26.20 27.82
CA ASN A 1227 -16.18 -27.58 28.20
C ASN A 1227 -15.77 -28.46 27.01
N ARG A 1228 -15.05 -29.55 27.32
CA ARG A 1228 -14.65 -30.56 26.33
C ARG A 1228 -15.87 -31.36 25.85
N TYR A 1229 -15.91 -31.68 24.56
CA TYR A 1229 -17.02 -32.42 23.97
C TYR A 1229 -16.83 -33.93 24.11
N GLU A 1230 -17.84 -34.63 24.63
CA GLU A 1230 -17.89 -36.09 24.66
C GLU A 1230 -18.38 -36.63 23.33
N TRP A 1231 -17.47 -37.13 22.51
CA TRP A 1231 -17.84 -37.83 21.29
C TRP A 1231 -18.16 -39.30 21.61
N ASN A 1232 -19.45 -39.60 21.70
CA ASN A 1232 -19.97 -40.97 21.80
C ASN A 1232 -20.44 -41.39 20.39
N GLY A 1233 -19.55 -41.99 19.60
CA GLY A 1233 -19.92 -42.47 18.27
C GLY A 1233 -18.81 -43.28 17.63
N ASP A 1234 -19.03 -44.60 17.56
CA ASP A 1234 -18.46 -45.51 16.57
C ASP A 1234 -18.80 -45.07 15.13
#